data_AF-A0A8D0PXF6-F1
#
_entry.id   AF-A0A8D0PXF6-F1
#
_cell.length_a   1.000
_cell.length_b   1.000
_cell.length_c   1.000
_cell.angle_alpha   90.00
_cell.angle_beta   90.00
_cell.angle_gamma   90.00
#
_symmetry.space_group_name_H-M   'P 1'
#
loop_
_entity.id
_entity.type
_entity.pdbx_description
1 polymer ?
#
loop_
_entity_poly.entity_id
_entity_poly.type
_entity_poly.pdbx_seq_one_letter_code
_entity_poly.pdbx_strand_id
1 'polypeptide(L)'
;MDRIGRGTGWRGGSLHHPSEAASVSPTGVVTPGISPLGLSLAVAQKTVRWCTISNQEANKCSSFRENMSKAVKNGPLVSCVKKSSYLDCIKAIRDKEADAVTLDAGLVFEAGLAPYNLKPVVAEFYGQKDNPQTHYYAVAVVKKGSNFQWNQLQGKRSCHTGLGRSAGWIIPMGLLYDQLPEPRKPIEKAVASFFSSSCVPCADPVNFPKLCQQCAGKGAEKCACSNHEPYFGYAGAFNCLKEDAGDVAFVKHSTVLENLPDKADRDQYELLCRDNTRRPVDDYENCYLAQVPSHAVVARSVDGQEDSIWELLNQAQEHFGRDKSPDFQLFSSSHGKDLLFKDSANGFLRIPSKMDSSLYLGYQYVTALRNLREEISPDSSKNECKKVRWCAIGHEETQKCDAWSINSGGKIECVSAENTEDCIAKIVKGEADAMSLDGGYIYIAGKCGLVPVLAENYKTEGENCVNTPEKGYLAVAVVKKSSGPDLNWNNLKGKKSCHTAVDRTAGWNIPMGLLYNKINSCKFDQFFGEGCAPGSQRNSSLCALCIGSERAPGRECLANNHERYYGYTGAFRCLVEKGDVAFVKDQVVQQNTDGKNKDDWAKDLKQMDFELLCQNGAREPVDNAENCHLARAPNHAVVARDDKVTCVAEELLKQQAQFGRHVTDCSSSFCMFKSNTKDLLFRDDTQCLARVGKTTYESYLGADYITAVANLRKCSTSKLLEACTFHSAKNPRVETTT
;
A
#
# COMPACT_ATOMS: atom_id res chain seq x y z
N MET A 1 8.23 27.92 45.31
CA MET A 1 8.11 28.61 46.61
C MET A 1 7.59 27.61 47.62
N ASP A 2 8.02 27.72 48.88
CA ASP A 2 7.88 26.68 49.90
C ASP A 2 6.96 27.16 51.06
N ARG A 3 6.10 26.25 51.58
CA ARG A 3 5.21 26.41 52.78
C ARG A 3 4.08 27.47 52.62
N ILE A 4 2.96 27.50 53.37
CA ILE A 4 2.44 26.89 54.62
C ILE A 4 0.92 26.59 54.38
N GLY A 5 0.18 25.65 55.00
CA GLY A 5 0.49 24.56 55.94
C GLY A 5 -0.54 24.42 57.10
N ARG A 6 -0.97 23.16 57.41
CA ARG A 6 -1.93 22.72 58.49
C ARG A 6 -3.44 22.94 58.20
N GLY A 7 -4.38 22.07 58.62
CA GLY A 7 -4.26 20.73 59.21
C GLY A 7 -5.42 20.33 60.15
N THR A 8 -5.79 19.04 60.18
CA THR A 8 -6.70 18.32 61.13
C THR A 8 -8.22 18.65 61.08
N GLY A 9 -9.16 17.69 61.18
CA GLY A 9 -9.08 16.23 61.05
C GLY A 9 -10.25 15.43 61.71
N TRP A 10 -10.34 14.11 61.40
CA TRP A 10 -11.11 13.03 62.10
C TRP A 10 -12.66 13.09 62.04
N ARG A 11 -13.45 11.99 62.13
CA ARG A 11 -13.32 10.54 61.78
C ARG A 11 -14.74 9.89 61.81
N GLY A 12 -15.07 9.03 60.83
CA GLY A 12 -15.90 7.79 60.92
C GLY A 12 -17.33 7.76 61.50
N GLY A 13 -18.20 6.89 60.95
CA GLY A 13 -19.48 6.47 61.58
C GLY A 13 -20.51 5.87 60.59
N SER A 14 -20.96 4.63 60.82
CA SER A 14 -21.75 3.80 59.89
C SER A 14 -23.27 3.71 60.17
N LEU A 15 -24.03 3.33 59.12
CA LEU A 15 -25.24 2.45 59.11
C LEU A 15 -26.51 2.83 59.93
N HIS A 16 -27.68 3.02 59.26
CA HIS A 16 -28.74 1.99 59.10
C HIS A 16 -30.04 2.49 58.38
N HIS A 17 -30.88 1.54 57.96
CA HIS A 17 -32.24 1.62 57.35
C HIS A 17 -33.36 1.77 58.43
N PRO A 18 -34.71 1.86 58.15
CA PRO A 18 -35.47 1.32 57.00
C PRO A 18 -36.75 2.07 56.48
N SER A 19 -37.34 1.47 55.42
CA SER A 19 -38.77 1.34 55.00
C SER A 19 -39.90 2.28 55.48
N GLU A 20 -40.80 2.68 54.55
CA GLU A 20 -42.13 2.05 54.32
C GLU A 20 -42.89 2.62 53.09
N ALA A 21 -44.00 1.99 52.69
CA ALA A 21 -44.75 2.31 51.45
C ALA A 21 -46.28 2.19 51.59
N ALA A 22 -47.02 3.09 50.89
CA ALA A 22 -48.44 3.00 50.54
C ALA A 22 -48.68 3.96 49.34
N SER A 23 -49.20 3.63 48.15
CA SER A 23 -50.29 2.76 47.65
C SER A 23 -51.59 3.53 47.32
N VAL A 24 -52.29 3.07 46.27
CA VAL A 24 -53.65 3.44 45.80
C VAL A 24 -53.81 4.61 44.80
N SER A 25 -54.01 4.24 43.52
CA SER A 25 -54.72 4.97 42.45
C SER A 25 -56.25 4.68 42.53
N PRO A 26 -57.16 5.11 41.61
CA PRO A 26 -57.04 5.98 40.44
C PRO A 26 -58.17 7.03 40.29
N THR A 27 -58.12 7.87 39.24
CA THR A 27 -59.18 8.09 38.22
C THR A 27 -58.72 9.19 37.25
N GLY A 28 -59.09 9.08 35.97
CA GLY A 28 -58.45 9.86 34.89
C GLY A 28 -59.20 11.12 34.45
N VAL A 29 -58.50 11.96 33.69
CA VAL A 29 -59.08 13.00 32.82
C VAL A 29 -58.39 12.93 31.46
N VAL A 30 -59.17 13.17 30.40
CA VAL A 30 -58.76 13.06 28.99
C VAL A 30 -57.88 14.24 28.56
N THR A 31 -56.98 13.98 27.61
CA THR A 31 -56.04 14.95 27.00
C THR A 31 -56.72 16.06 26.22
N PRO A 32 -56.02 17.19 26.00
CA PRO A 32 -55.73 17.52 24.60
C PRO A 32 -54.30 18.02 24.31
N GLY A 33 -53.72 17.45 23.24
CA GLY A 33 -52.88 18.13 22.24
C GLY A 33 -51.67 18.98 22.65
N ILE A 34 -50.47 18.42 22.52
CA ILE A 34 -49.27 19.17 22.11
C ILE A 34 -48.65 18.46 20.91
N SER A 35 -48.53 19.17 19.78
CA SER A 35 -47.88 18.65 18.57
C SER A 35 -46.38 18.45 18.82
N PRO A 36 -45.75 17.35 18.33
CA PRO A 36 -44.31 17.24 18.34
C PRO A 36 -43.73 18.27 17.36
N LEU A 37 -42.99 19.25 17.89
CA LEU A 37 -42.04 20.03 17.10
C LEU A 37 -41.01 19.05 16.52
N GLY A 38 -41.16 18.74 15.23
CA GLY A 38 -40.21 17.88 14.55
C GLY A 38 -38.83 18.53 14.57
N LEU A 39 -37.88 17.94 15.29
CA LEU A 39 -36.48 18.29 15.14
C LEU A 39 -36.06 17.93 13.71
N SER A 40 -36.01 18.94 12.86
CA SER A 40 -35.24 18.89 11.64
C SER A 40 -33.78 18.62 12.02
N LEU A 41 -33.33 17.39 11.79
CA LEU A 41 -31.91 17.06 11.74
C LEU A 41 -31.33 17.74 10.49
N ALA A 42 -31.03 19.03 10.63
CA ALA A 42 -30.28 19.79 9.65
C ALA A 42 -28.89 19.16 9.53
N VAL A 43 -28.72 18.29 8.53
CA VAL A 43 -27.43 17.70 8.18
C VAL A 43 -26.49 18.86 7.85
N ALA A 44 -25.48 19.09 8.68
CA ALA A 44 -24.53 20.17 8.46
C ALA A 44 -23.87 19.99 7.09
N GLN A 45 -24.09 20.97 6.20
CA GLN A 45 -23.61 20.87 4.82
C GLN A 45 -22.08 20.88 4.82
N LYS A 46 -21.48 19.78 4.36
CA LYS A 46 -20.03 19.60 4.36
C LYS A 46 -19.40 20.62 3.42
N THR A 47 -18.32 21.28 3.86
CA THR A 47 -17.57 22.23 3.04
C THR A 47 -16.13 21.77 2.91
N VAL A 48 -15.60 21.74 1.69
CA VAL A 48 -14.19 21.48 1.39
C VAL A 48 -13.48 22.81 1.14
N ARG A 49 -12.41 23.09 1.89
CA ARG A 49 -11.57 24.28 1.69
C ARG A 49 -10.40 23.94 0.76
N TRP A 50 -10.54 24.35 -0.49
CA TRP A 50 -9.53 24.18 -1.51
C TRP A 50 -8.43 25.24 -1.37
N CYS A 51 -7.18 24.82 -1.25
CA CYS A 51 -6.07 25.76 -1.19
C CYS A 51 -5.58 26.14 -2.60
N THR A 52 -5.31 27.42 -2.84
CA THR A 52 -4.85 27.95 -4.14
C THR A 52 -3.52 28.69 -3.98
N ILE A 53 -2.59 28.52 -4.92
CA ILE A 53 -1.21 29.05 -4.85
C ILE A 53 -0.98 30.34 -5.64
N SER A 54 -1.98 30.84 -6.39
CA SER A 54 -1.85 32.09 -7.16
C SER A 54 -3.17 32.85 -7.32
N ASN A 55 -3.08 34.09 -7.85
CA ASN A 55 -4.26 34.90 -8.21
C ASN A 55 -5.15 34.20 -9.26
N GLN A 56 -4.54 33.61 -10.28
CA GLN A 56 -5.23 32.92 -11.36
C GLN A 56 -6.00 31.69 -10.85
N GLU A 57 -5.40 30.92 -9.94
CA GLU A 57 -6.09 29.81 -9.28
C GLU A 57 -7.23 30.26 -8.36
N ALA A 58 -7.05 31.34 -7.59
CA ALA A 58 -8.11 31.89 -6.74
C ALA A 58 -9.34 32.32 -7.57
N ASN A 59 -9.11 32.88 -8.77
CA ASN A 59 -10.18 33.19 -9.73
C ASN A 59 -10.88 31.91 -10.23
N LYS A 60 -10.14 30.90 -10.70
CA LYS A 60 -10.72 29.63 -11.17
C LYS A 60 -11.48 28.90 -10.04
N CYS A 61 -10.97 28.93 -8.81
CA CYS A 61 -11.61 28.34 -7.64
C CYS A 61 -12.91 29.07 -7.27
N SER A 62 -12.94 30.41 -7.41
CA SER A 62 -14.17 31.18 -7.22
C SER A 62 -15.24 30.77 -8.24
N SER A 63 -14.89 30.67 -9.53
CA SER A 63 -15.79 30.14 -10.56
C SER A 63 -16.22 28.70 -10.29
N PHE A 64 -15.33 27.85 -9.78
CA PHE A 64 -15.65 26.46 -9.39
C PHE A 64 -16.71 26.43 -8.27
N ARG A 65 -16.54 27.23 -7.21
CA ARG A 65 -17.52 27.37 -6.12
C ARG A 65 -18.89 27.80 -6.62
N GLU A 66 -18.97 28.85 -7.42
CA GLU A 66 -20.26 29.36 -7.91
C GLU A 66 -20.99 28.34 -8.78
N ASN A 67 -20.27 27.64 -9.67
CA ASN A 67 -20.88 26.65 -10.54
C ASN A 67 -21.27 25.36 -9.81
N MET A 68 -20.47 24.89 -8.86
CA MET A 68 -20.87 23.80 -7.95
C MET A 68 -22.16 24.16 -7.20
N SER A 69 -22.24 25.36 -6.62
CA SER A 69 -23.41 25.82 -5.86
C SER A 69 -24.70 25.91 -6.72
N LYS A 70 -24.57 26.12 -8.04
CA LYS A 70 -25.69 26.13 -8.99
C LYS A 70 -26.10 24.72 -9.43
N ALA A 71 -25.15 23.86 -9.78
CA ALA A 71 -25.41 22.54 -10.34
C ALA A 71 -25.75 21.49 -9.27
N VAL A 72 -25.19 21.61 -8.07
CA VAL A 72 -25.22 20.59 -7.02
C VAL A 72 -25.86 21.16 -5.75
N LYS A 73 -27.12 20.80 -5.50
CA LYS A 73 -27.89 21.32 -4.35
C LYS A 73 -27.54 20.67 -3.00
N ASN A 74 -27.28 19.37 -3.01
CA ASN A 74 -27.15 18.55 -1.79
C ASN A 74 -25.73 18.00 -1.56
N GLY A 75 -24.77 18.31 -2.44
CA GLY A 75 -23.39 17.86 -2.33
C GLY A 75 -22.52 18.82 -1.49
N PRO A 76 -21.22 18.51 -1.35
CA PRO A 76 -20.28 19.32 -0.59
C PRO A 76 -20.08 20.70 -1.23
N LEU A 77 -20.04 21.74 -0.39
CA LEU A 77 -19.69 23.09 -0.80
C LEU A 77 -18.17 23.22 -1.01
N VAL A 78 -17.78 24.16 -1.87
CA VAL A 78 -16.37 24.56 -2.08
C VAL A 78 -16.12 25.92 -1.47
N SER A 79 -14.96 26.10 -0.84
CA SER A 79 -14.45 27.42 -0.46
C SER A 79 -12.96 27.50 -0.79
N CYS A 80 -12.45 28.71 -1.01
CA CYS A 80 -11.10 28.92 -1.56
C CYS A 80 -10.20 29.60 -0.52
N VAL A 81 -9.08 28.97 -0.19
CA VAL A 81 -8.07 29.47 0.75
C VAL A 81 -6.82 29.85 -0.04
N LYS A 82 -6.56 31.15 -0.16
CA LYS A 82 -5.43 31.65 -0.96
C LYS A 82 -4.13 31.66 -0.15
N LYS A 83 -3.08 31.09 -0.73
CA LYS A 83 -1.69 31.11 -0.24
C LYS A 83 -0.75 31.48 -1.41
N SER A 84 0.55 31.53 -1.13
CA SER A 84 1.62 31.96 -2.04
C SER A 84 2.40 30.82 -2.69
N SER A 85 2.31 29.60 -2.14
CA SER A 85 3.08 28.43 -2.59
C SER A 85 2.38 27.13 -2.22
N TYR A 86 2.79 26.03 -2.85
CA TYR A 86 2.31 24.68 -2.48
C TYR A 86 2.67 24.34 -1.02
N LEU A 87 3.83 24.78 -0.53
CA LEU A 87 4.31 24.51 0.82
C LEU A 87 3.46 25.23 1.88
N ASP A 88 2.99 26.44 1.56
CA ASP A 88 2.06 27.17 2.41
C ASP A 88 0.67 26.51 2.43
N CYS A 89 0.25 25.87 1.32
CA CYS A 89 -0.94 25.03 1.28
C CYS A 89 -0.78 23.74 2.10
N ILE A 90 0.37 23.06 2.04
CA ILE A 90 0.67 21.87 2.87
C ILE A 90 0.57 22.23 4.37
N LYS A 91 1.18 23.36 4.78
CA LYS A 91 1.06 23.89 6.15
C LYS A 91 -0.39 24.20 6.51
N ALA A 92 -1.11 24.93 5.65
CA ALA A 92 -2.52 25.28 5.88
C ALA A 92 -3.45 24.05 6.03
N ILE A 93 -3.18 22.96 5.29
CA ILE A 93 -3.95 21.71 5.43
C ILE A 93 -3.63 21.01 6.75
N ARG A 94 -2.35 20.94 7.15
CA ARG A 94 -1.92 20.43 8.47
C ARG A 94 -2.58 21.23 9.60
N ASP A 95 -2.53 22.56 9.52
CA ASP A 95 -3.02 23.50 10.53
C ASP A 95 -4.55 23.66 10.53
N LYS A 96 -5.26 22.83 9.74
CA LYS A 96 -6.72 22.84 9.57
C LYS A 96 -7.28 24.18 9.11
N GLU A 97 -6.51 25.00 8.39
CA GLU A 97 -6.99 26.20 7.69
C GLU A 97 -7.59 25.87 6.31
N ALA A 98 -7.04 24.85 5.64
CA ALA A 98 -7.53 24.28 4.39
C ALA A 98 -7.75 22.76 4.53
N ASP A 99 -8.29 22.10 3.50
CA ASP A 99 -8.56 20.65 3.51
C ASP A 99 -7.88 19.90 2.36
N ALA A 100 -7.77 20.52 1.17
CA ALA A 100 -7.27 19.87 -0.04
C ALA A 100 -6.40 20.80 -0.90
N VAL A 101 -5.38 20.23 -1.56
CA VAL A 101 -4.60 20.84 -2.65
C VAL A 101 -4.08 19.74 -3.57
N THR A 102 -4.01 20.01 -4.88
CA THR A 102 -3.39 19.12 -5.87
C THR A 102 -1.88 19.33 -5.87
N LEU A 103 -1.11 18.24 -5.78
CA LEU A 103 0.35 18.26 -5.78
C LEU A 103 0.95 17.36 -6.86
N ASP A 104 2.09 17.80 -7.39
CA ASP A 104 3.01 16.95 -8.15
C ASP A 104 3.56 15.81 -7.26
N ALA A 105 3.78 14.62 -7.81
CA ALA A 105 4.22 13.44 -7.05
C ALA A 105 5.51 13.67 -6.22
N GLY A 106 6.45 14.49 -6.69
CA GLY A 106 7.63 14.88 -5.91
C GLY A 106 7.31 15.70 -4.65
N LEU A 107 6.20 16.44 -4.69
CA LEU A 107 5.70 17.26 -3.58
C LEU A 107 4.73 16.47 -2.66
N VAL A 108 4.06 15.44 -3.20
CA VAL A 108 3.32 14.43 -2.40
C VAL A 108 4.26 13.73 -1.41
N PHE A 109 5.53 13.50 -1.79
CA PHE A 109 6.55 12.98 -0.88
C PHE A 109 6.75 13.90 0.33
N GLU A 110 7.04 15.18 0.08
CA GLU A 110 7.25 16.17 1.14
C GLU A 110 6.00 16.34 2.03
N ALA A 111 4.83 16.42 1.42
CA ALA A 111 3.55 16.51 2.12
C ALA A 111 3.31 15.31 3.06
N GLY A 112 3.83 14.14 2.72
CA GLY A 112 3.75 12.92 3.55
C GLY A 112 4.75 12.83 4.69
N LEU A 113 5.78 13.69 4.75
CA LEU A 113 6.75 13.69 5.84
C LEU A 113 6.21 14.38 7.09
N ALA A 114 6.76 14.03 8.25
CA ALA A 114 6.56 14.79 9.48
C ALA A 114 7.15 16.22 9.33
N PRO A 115 6.49 17.27 9.85
CA PRO A 115 5.29 17.25 10.69
C PRO A 115 3.96 17.32 9.91
N TYR A 116 3.96 17.26 8.59
CA TYR A 116 2.77 17.47 7.76
C TYR A 116 1.86 16.23 7.74
N ASN A 117 2.42 15.04 7.50
CA ASN A 117 1.74 13.75 7.53
C ASN A 117 0.44 13.72 6.68
N LEU A 118 0.44 14.37 5.52
CA LEU A 118 -0.66 14.33 4.56
C LEU A 118 -0.60 13.04 3.74
N LYS A 119 -1.74 12.59 3.23
CA LYS A 119 -1.85 11.43 2.34
C LYS A 119 -2.53 11.83 1.02
N PRO A 120 -2.16 11.23 -0.11
CA PRO A 120 -2.89 11.40 -1.36
C PRO A 120 -4.23 10.66 -1.25
N VAL A 121 -5.34 11.34 -1.61
CA VAL A 121 -6.71 10.80 -1.49
C VAL A 121 -7.42 10.64 -2.84
N VAL A 122 -7.03 11.42 -3.84
CA VAL A 122 -7.59 11.37 -5.20
C VAL A 122 -6.46 11.62 -6.20
N ALA A 123 -6.31 10.75 -7.19
CA ALA A 123 -5.35 10.94 -8.28
C ALA A 123 -6.04 11.57 -9.49
N GLU A 124 -5.35 12.45 -10.20
CA GLU A 124 -5.67 12.71 -11.61
C GLU A 124 -5.45 11.44 -12.44
N PHE A 125 -6.22 11.27 -13.53
CA PHE A 125 -5.85 10.35 -14.60
C PHE A 125 -5.71 11.07 -15.95
N TYR A 126 -4.81 10.54 -16.78
CA TYR A 126 -4.55 10.97 -18.15
C TYR A 126 -4.94 9.86 -19.13
N GLY A 127 -4.83 10.11 -20.44
CA GLY A 127 -5.28 9.14 -21.45
C GLY A 127 -6.81 9.05 -21.53
N GLN A 128 -7.32 7.94 -22.08
CA GLN A 128 -8.76 7.75 -22.33
C GLN A 128 -9.46 7.18 -21.08
N LYS A 129 -10.79 7.35 -20.97
CA LYS A 129 -11.55 6.98 -19.76
C LYS A 129 -11.70 5.46 -19.56
N ASP A 130 -11.63 4.71 -20.64
CA ASP A 130 -11.66 3.25 -20.71
C ASP A 130 -10.30 2.59 -20.38
N ASN A 131 -9.20 3.34 -20.52
CA ASN A 131 -7.86 2.94 -20.07
C ASN A 131 -7.17 4.10 -19.32
N PRO A 132 -7.65 4.46 -18.11
CA PRO A 132 -7.22 5.66 -17.39
C PRO A 132 -5.79 5.50 -16.87
N GLN A 133 -4.88 6.36 -17.31
CA GLN A 133 -3.49 6.31 -16.92
C GLN A 133 -3.23 7.12 -15.65
N THR A 134 -2.87 6.44 -14.56
CA THR A 134 -2.47 7.07 -13.28
C THR A 134 -0.98 7.37 -13.20
N HIS A 135 -0.30 7.46 -14.34
CA HIS A 135 1.12 7.83 -14.47
C HIS A 135 1.36 8.72 -15.70
N TYR A 136 2.53 9.35 -15.78
CA TYR A 136 2.99 10.04 -16.99
C TYR A 136 4.51 9.91 -17.17
N TYR A 137 4.97 10.03 -18.41
CA TYR A 137 6.40 10.07 -18.74
C TYR A 137 7.01 11.44 -18.48
N ALA A 138 8.13 11.47 -17.75
CA ALA A 138 9.05 12.59 -17.65
C ALA A 138 10.06 12.54 -18.81
N VAL A 139 10.26 13.66 -19.50
CA VAL A 139 11.09 13.77 -20.73
C VAL A 139 11.98 15.01 -20.69
N ALA A 140 13.09 14.98 -21.43
CA ALA A 140 13.92 16.14 -21.70
C ALA A 140 13.72 16.56 -23.16
N VAL A 141 13.14 17.75 -23.38
CA VAL A 141 12.87 18.32 -24.70
C VAL A 141 13.99 19.28 -25.08
N VAL A 142 14.42 19.25 -26.33
CA VAL A 142 15.42 20.15 -26.92
C VAL A 142 14.94 20.67 -28.28
N LYS A 143 15.48 21.80 -28.74
CA LYS A 143 15.27 22.23 -30.13
C LYS A 143 16.08 21.36 -31.09
N LYS A 144 15.50 21.05 -32.24
CA LYS A 144 16.15 20.34 -33.34
C LYS A 144 17.36 21.12 -33.85
N GLY A 145 18.43 20.41 -34.22
CA GLY A 145 19.68 21.03 -34.69
C GLY A 145 20.62 21.54 -33.60
N SER A 146 20.24 21.53 -32.31
CA SER A 146 21.13 21.92 -31.20
C SER A 146 22.31 20.97 -30.95
N ASN A 147 22.32 19.79 -31.57
CA ASN A 147 23.46 18.87 -31.68
C ASN A 147 24.20 18.52 -30.37
N PHE A 148 23.45 18.12 -29.34
CA PHE A 148 24.01 17.51 -28.12
C PHE A 148 23.10 16.39 -27.59
N GLN A 149 23.70 15.42 -26.88
CA GLN A 149 22.99 14.29 -26.27
C GLN A 149 22.84 14.41 -24.74
N TRP A 150 22.18 13.44 -24.12
CA TRP A 150 21.94 13.39 -22.67
C TRP A 150 23.23 13.54 -21.84
N ASN A 151 24.30 12.82 -22.19
CA ASN A 151 25.62 12.92 -21.56
C ASN A 151 26.41 14.21 -21.85
N GLN A 152 25.87 15.15 -22.62
CA GLN A 152 26.54 16.41 -23.02
C GLN A 152 25.84 17.65 -22.44
N LEU A 153 25.03 17.47 -21.40
CA LEU A 153 24.26 18.53 -20.74
C LEU A 153 25.12 19.52 -19.90
N GLN A 154 26.35 19.16 -19.56
CA GLN A 154 27.26 20.06 -18.83
C GLN A 154 27.49 21.36 -19.62
N GLY A 155 27.45 22.50 -18.92
CA GLY A 155 27.60 23.83 -19.48
C GLY A 155 26.41 24.33 -20.31
N LYS A 156 25.40 23.50 -20.59
CA LYS A 156 24.15 23.96 -21.23
C LYS A 156 23.31 24.80 -20.28
N ARG A 157 22.29 25.44 -20.83
CA ARG A 157 21.26 26.18 -20.10
C ARG A 157 20.01 25.32 -19.96
N SER A 158 19.35 25.37 -18.81
CA SER A 158 18.24 24.44 -18.51
C SER A 158 16.98 25.11 -17.98
N CYS A 159 15.84 24.61 -18.43
CA CYS A 159 14.50 25.04 -18.03
C CYS A 159 13.80 23.93 -17.22
N HIS A 160 13.37 24.25 -16.00
CA HIS A 160 12.79 23.31 -15.06
C HIS A 160 11.41 23.78 -14.61
N THR A 161 10.46 22.86 -14.39
CA THR A 161 9.08 23.22 -13.98
C THR A 161 8.96 23.78 -12.56
N GLY A 162 9.99 23.59 -11.74
CA GLY A 162 10.09 24.03 -10.36
C GLY A 162 10.87 23.04 -9.48
N LEU A 163 11.52 23.55 -8.43
CA LEU A 163 12.25 22.75 -7.44
C LEU A 163 11.35 21.68 -6.81
N GLY A 164 11.87 20.47 -6.61
CA GLY A 164 11.15 19.35 -6.00
C GLY A 164 10.10 18.64 -6.88
N ARG A 165 9.78 19.16 -8.08
CA ARG A 165 8.80 18.53 -8.99
C ARG A 165 9.39 17.32 -9.71
N SER A 166 8.54 16.32 -9.99
CA SER A 166 8.95 15.00 -10.50
C SER A 166 9.75 15.09 -11.80
N ALA A 167 9.13 15.60 -12.86
CA ALA A 167 9.75 15.68 -14.18
C ALA A 167 10.72 16.85 -14.30
N GLY A 168 10.51 17.94 -13.55
CA GLY A 168 11.33 19.15 -13.63
C GLY A 168 12.61 19.10 -12.80
N TRP A 169 12.66 18.29 -11.74
CA TRP A 169 13.78 18.28 -10.80
C TRP A 169 14.18 16.86 -10.40
N ILE A 170 13.30 16.09 -9.78
CA ILE A 170 13.64 14.81 -9.12
C ILE A 170 14.22 13.80 -10.11
N ILE A 171 13.52 13.52 -11.21
CA ILE A 171 13.96 12.56 -12.23
C ILE A 171 15.25 13.01 -12.93
N PRO A 172 15.35 14.21 -13.53
CA PRO A 172 16.56 14.60 -14.24
C PRO A 172 17.77 14.75 -13.30
N MET A 173 17.60 15.28 -12.08
CA MET A 173 18.73 15.43 -11.14
C MET A 173 19.15 14.08 -10.54
N GLY A 174 18.23 13.13 -10.35
CA GLY A 174 18.56 11.74 -9.98
C GLY A 174 19.39 11.03 -11.05
N LEU A 175 19.04 11.20 -12.33
CA LEU A 175 19.78 10.59 -13.45
C LEU A 175 21.12 11.28 -13.76
N LEU A 176 21.25 12.58 -13.46
CA LEU A 176 22.51 13.33 -13.61
C LEU A 176 23.40 13.29 -12.37
N TYR A 177 22.93 12.74 -11.24
CA TYR A 177 23.60 12.83 -9.93
C TYR A 177 25.09 12.44 -9.98
N ASP A 178 25.40 11.30 -10.58
CA ASP A 178 26.78 10.79 -10.67
C ASP A 178 27.69 11.71 -11.52
N GLN A 179 27.13 12.49 -12.43
CA GLN A 179 27.81 13.49 -13.27
C GLN A 179 27.89 14.89 -12.61
N LEU A 180 27.16 15.14 -11.52
CA LEU A 180 27.22 16.41 -10.81
C LEU A 180 28.57 16.57 -10.09
N PRO A 181 29.19 17.77 -10.14
CA PRO A 181 30.47 18.02 -9.51
C PRO A 181 30.37 17.94 -7.98
N GLU A 182 31.40 17.40 -7.34
CA GLU A 182 31.49 17.37 -5.88
C GLU A 182 31.93 18.73 -5.29
N PRO A 183 31.48 19.08 -4.07
CA PRO A 183 30.53 18.36 -3.23
C PRO A 183 29.08 18.51 -3.75
N ARG A 184 28.35 17.39 -3.83
CA ARG A 184 26.95 17.31 -4.30
C ARG A 184 25.93 17.82 -3.28
N LYS A 185 26.36 18.72 -2.37
CA LYS A 185 25.65 19.11 -1.14
C LYS A 185 25.75 20.63 -0.90
N PRO A 186 24.62 21.34 -0.75
CA PRO A 186 23.28 20.93 -1.18
C PRO A 186 23.27 20.68 -2.70
N ILE A 187 22.35 19.85 -3.20
CA ILE A 187 22.37 19.41 -4.61
C ILE A 187 22.22 20.60 -5.58
N GLU A 188 21.43 21.60 -5.19
CA GLU A 188 21.26 22.89 -5.88
C GLU A 188 22.61 23.54 -6.23
N LYS A 189 23.60 23.46 -5.33
CA LYS A 189 24.94 24.02 -5.55
C LYS A 189 25.71 23.29 -6.65
N ALA A 190 25.59 21.96 -6.70
CA ALA A 190 26.25 21.16 -7.72
C ALA A 190 25.56 21.30 -9.09
N VAL A 191 24.23 21.38 -9.12
CA VAL A 191 23.45 21.68 -10.34
C VAL A 191 23.80 23.08 -10.89
N ALA A 192 23.95 24.09 -10.02
CA ALA A 192 24.39 25.43 -10.38
C ALA A 192 25.85 25.51 -10.88
N SER A 193 26.64 24.46 -10.66
CA SER A 193 27.99 24.30 -11.21
C SER A 193 28.04 23.42 -12.46
N PHE A 194 27.03 22.57 -12.67
CA PHE A 194 26.92 21.68 -13.83
C PHE A 194 26.36 22.40 -15.06
N PHE A 195 25.23 23.11 -14.91
CA PHE A 195 24.68 23.98 -15.96
C PHE A 195 25.35 25.36 -15.93
N SER A 196 25.40 26.04 -17.08
CA SER A 196 25.94 27.41 -17.12
C SER A 196 25.03 28.40 -16.42
N SER A 197 23.72 28.26 -16.63
CA SER A 197 22.64 29.03 -16.00
C SER A 197 21.30 28.33 -16.25
N SER A 198 20.30 28.56 -15.39
CA SER A 198 19.01 27.87 -15.48
C SER A 198 17.84 28.79 -15.14
N CYS A 199 16.62 28.31 -15.41
CA CYS A 199 15.45 28.69 -14.63
C CYS A 199 14.91 27.48 -13.87
N VAL A 200 14.99 27.55 -12.54
CA VAL A 200 14.45 26.60 -11.56
C VAL A 200 13.55 27.39 -10.60
N PRO A 201 12.27 27.59 -10.94
CA PRO A 201 11.31 28.24 -10.06
C PRO A 201 11.29 27.59 -8.67
N CYS A 202 10.99 28.35 -7.63
CA CYS A 202 11.08 27.95 -6.22
C CYS A 202 12.51 27.75 -5.66
N ALA A 203 13.58 27.85 -6.46
CA ALA A 203 14.94 27.86 -5.93
C ALA A 203 15.25 29.17 -5.19
N ASP A 204 16.17 29.13 -4.23
CA ASP A 204 16.62 30.33 -3.51
C ASP A 204 17.48 31.22 -4.43
N PRO A 205 17.02 32.43 -4.82
CA PRO A 205 17.74 33.30 -5.75
C PRO A 205 18.96 33.99 -5.10
N VAL A 206 19.04 34.02 -3.77
CA VAL A 206 20.15 34.62 -3.02
C VAL A 206 21.31 33.62 -2.91
N ASN A 207 21.01 32.38 -2.52
CA ASN A 207 22.00 31.33 -2.34
C ASN A 207 22.39 30.64 -3.67
N PHE A 208 21.47 30.54 -4.64
CA PHE A 208 21.70 29.86 -5.92
C PHE A 208 21.33 30.73 -7.13
N PRO A 209 21.91 31.93 -7.31
CA PRO A 209 21.50 32.91 -8.32
C PRO A 209 21.52 32.37 -9.76
N LYS A 210 22.45 31.45 -10.07
CA LYS A 210 22.51 30.78 -11.39
C LYS A 210 21.27 29.93 -11.69
N LEU A 211 20.62 29.33 -10.69
CA LEU A 211 19.40 28.54 -10.88
C LEU A 211 18.19 29.42 -11.22
N CYS A 212 18.22 30.70 -10.84
CA CYS A 212 17.18 31.67 -11.12
C CYS A 212 17.54 32.63 -12.27
N GLN A 213 18.72 32.50 -12.88
CA GLN A 213 19.26 33.49 -13.81
C GLN A 213 18.39 33.67 -15.06
N GLN A 214 17.94 32.57 -15.67
CA GLN A 214 17.12 32.58 -16.88
C GLN A 214 15.61 32.77 -16.61
N CYS A 215 15.18 32.87 -15.35
CA CYS A 215 13.77 33.08 -15.03
C CYS A 215 13.29 34.50 -15.41
N ALA A 216 12.04 34.60 -15.86
CA ALA A 216 11.48 35.77 -16.56
C ALA A 216 10.56 36.65 -15.70
N GLY A 217 10.30 36.26 -14.45
CA GLY A 217 9.51 37.06 -13.50
C GLY A 217 10.14 38.42 -13.20
N LYS A 218 9.30 39.38 -12.79
CA LYS A 218 9.69 40.79 -12.63
C LYS A 218 9.86 41.14 -11.15
N GLY A 219 10.99 41.75 -10.80
CA GLY A 219 11.29 42.17 -9.42
C GLY A 219 11.26 40.97 -8.46
N ALA A 220 10.44 41.07 -7.41
CA ALA A 220 10.26 39.99 -6.41
C ALA A 220 9.62 38.71 -6.97
N GLU A 221 8.96 38.76 -8.15
CA GLU A 221 8.35 37.59 -8.78
C GLU A 221 9.34 36.77 -9.63
N LYS A 222 10.60 37.23 -9.79
CA LYS A 222 11.62 36.45 -10.50
C LYS A 222 11.91 35.16 -9.74
N CYS A 223 11.82 34.02 -10.43
CA CYS A 223 12.00 32.68 -9.86
C CYS A 223 10.89 32.26 -8.86
N ALA A 224 9.77 32.99 -8.81
CA ALA A 224 8.68 32.71 -7.88
C ALA A 224 8.09 31.29 -8.05
N CYS A 225 7.59 30.74 -6.95
CA CYS A 225 7.01 29.40 -6.91
C CYS A 225 5.53 29.35 -7.33
N SER A 226 5.16 30.12 -8.35
CA SER A 226 3.78 30.31 -8.79
C SER A 226 3.71 30.81 -10.23
N ASN A 227 2.49 30.90 -10.78
CA ASN A 227 2.19 31.48 -12.10
C ASN A 227 2.45 33.00 -12.24
N HIS A 228 3.16 33.63 -11.29
CA HIS A 228 3.73 34.97 -11.47
C HIS A 228 5.09 34.93 -12.17
N GLU A 229 5.80 33.79 -12.11
CA GLU A 229 6.99 33.50 -12.91
C GLU A 229 6.54 32.91 -14.26
N PRO A 230 6.75 33.58 -15.41
CA PRO A 230 6.31 33.09 -16.72
C PRO A 230 6.89 31.73 -17.11
N TYR A 231 8.05 31.36 -16.57
CA TYR A 231 8.69 30.07 -16.81
C TYR A 231 8.33 28.98 -15.76
N PHE A 232 7.33 29.22 -14.91
CA PHE A 232 6.81 28.22 -13.96
C PHE A 232 5.98 27.10 -14.63
N GLY A 233 6.07 25.89 -14.08
CA GLY A 233 5.25 24.76 -14.52
C GLY A 233 5.66 24.17 -15.86
N TYR A 234 4.84 23.26 -16.39
CA TYR A 234 5.15 22.54 -17.63
C TYR A 234 5.19 23.48 -18.84
N ALA A 235 4.14 24.30 -19.00
CA ALA A 235 4.07 25.29 -20.07
C ALA A 235 5.19 26.34 -19.96
N GLY A 236 5.48 26.85 -18.76
CA GLY A 236 6.55 27.84 -18.56
C GLY A 236 7.95 27.29 -18.84
N ALA A 237 8.28 26.08 -18.38
CA ALA A 237 9.56 25.45 -18.70
C ALA A 237 9.73 25.17 -20.20
N PHE A 238 8.64 24.85 -20.91
CA PHE A 238 8.65 24.74 -22.36
C PHE A 238 8.80 26.10 -23.05
N ASN A 239 8.16 27.17 -22.55
CA ASN A 239 8.32 28.53 -23.07
C ASN A 239 9.75 29.04 -22.90
N CYS A 240 10.42 28.74 -21.78
CA CYS A 240 11.84 29.01 -21.55
C CYS A 240 12.76 28.39 -22.63
N LEU A 241 12.44 27.20 -23.14
CA LEU A 241 13.14 26.60 -24.28
C LEU A 241 12.72 27.26 -25.61
N LYS A 242 11.41 27.50 -25.80
CA LYS A 242 10.87 28.13 -27.02
C LYS A 242 11.45 29.51 -27.28
N GLU A 243 11.60 30.31 -26.22
CA GLU A 243 12.14 31.68 -26.22
C GLU A 243 13.68 31.73 -26.14
N ASP A 244 14.36 30.59 -26.32
CA ASP A 244 15.82 30.45 -26.34
C ASP A 244 16.52 30.91 -25.05
N ALA A 245 15.83 30.95 -23.90
CA ALA A 245 16.42 31.22 -22.58
C ALA A 245 17.17 29.99 -22.03
N GLY A 246 16.75 28.77 -22.39
CA GLY A 246 17.46 27.52 -22.14
C GLY A 246 17.62 26.63 -23.38
N ASP A 247 18.51 25.65 -23.30
CA ASP A 247 18.83 24.71 -24.39
C ASP A 247 18.07 23.37 -24.24
N VAL A 248 17.63 23.05 -23.03
CA VAL A 248 16.84 21.86 -22.67
C VAL A 248 15.70 22.23 -21.70
N ALA A 249 14.52 21.63 -21.87
CA ALA A 249 13.40 21.72 -20.94
C ALA A 249 13.02 20.35 -20.36
N PHE A 250 12.95 20.24 -19.04
CA PHE A 250 12.56 19.02 -18.34
C PHE A 250 11.06 19.06 -17.98
N VAL A 251 10.24 18.32 -18.74
CA VAL A 251 8.76 18.43 -18.74
C VAL A 251 8.08 17.04 -18.86
N LYS A 252 6.75 16.99 -19.03
CA LYS A 252 6.02 15.74 -19.32
C LYS A 252 5.82 15.56 -20.83
N HIS A 253 5.69 14.32 -21.29
CA HIS A 253 5.55 13.97 -22.72
C HIS A 253 4.51 14.82 -23.48
N SER A 254 3.35 15.10 -22.88
CA SER A 254 2.27 15.82 -23.55
C SER A 254 2.47 17.33 -23.64
N THR A 255 3.46 17.91 -22.94
CA THR A 255 3.65 19.37 -22.85
C THR A 255 3.86 20.03 -24.22
N VAL A 256 4.61 19.40 -25.12
CA VAL A 256 4.82 19.95 -26.48
C VAL A 256 3.52 19.95 -27.28
N LEU A 257 2.73 18.88 -27.18
CA LEU A 257 1.44 18.73 -27.87
C LEU A 257 0.37 19.73 -27.37
N GLU A 258 0.39 20.03 -26.07
CA GLU A 258 -0.54 20.96 -25.39
C GLU A 258 -0.24 22.45 -25.68
N ASN A 259 1.00 22.79 -26.02
CA ASN A 259 1.45 24.18 -26.22
C ASN A 259 1.72 24.53 -27.69
N LEU A 260 1.86 23.53 -28.57
CA LEU A 260 1.92 23.70 -30.03
C LEU A 260 0.82 22.86 -30.67
N PRO A 261 -0.25 23.46 -31.23
CA PRO A 261 -1.31 22.71 -31.91
C PRO A 261 -0.87 22.22 -33.30
N ASP A 262 -0.05 22.99 -34.02
CA ASP A 262 0.45 22.63 -35.34
C ASP A 262 1.53 21.53 -35.25
N LYS A 263 1.50 20.58 -36.21
CA LYS A 263 2.54 19.56 -36.36
C LYS A 263 3.86 20.15 -36.86
N ALA A 264 3.83 21.14 -37.77
CA ALA A 264 5.05 21.76 -38.30
C ALA A 264 5.88 22.47 -37.22
N ASP A 265 5.24 23.02 -36.19
CA ASP A 265 5.92 23.60 -35.03
C ASP A 265 6.49 22.54 -34.10
N ARG A 266 5.81 21.39 -33.94
CA ARG A 266 6.29 20.27 -33.10
C ARG A 266 7.56 19.64 -33.66
N ASP A 267 7.68 19.56 -34.99
CA ASP A 267 8.83 18.96 -35.69
C ASP A 267 10.14 19.76 -35.52
N GLN A 268 10.08 20.95 -34.92
CA GLN A 268 11.21 21.77 -34.48
C GLN A 268 11.81 21.30 -33.14
N TYR A 269 11.20 20.31 -32.47
CA TYR A 269 11.60 19.81 -31.16
C TYR A 269 11.91 18.30 -31.20
N GLU A 270 12.81 17.88 -30.33
CA GLU A 270 13.25 16.49 -30.18
C GLU A 270 13.33 16.14 -28.68
N LEU A 271 13.31 14.85 -28.38
CA LEU A 271 13.54 14.31 -27.03
C LEU A 271 14.99 13.84 -26.91
N LEU A 272 15.61 14.05 -25.74
CA LEU A 272 16.86 13.38 -25.37
C LEU A 272 16.56 12.06 -24.67
N CYS A 273 17.11 10.98 -25.20
CA CYS A 273 16.92 9.63 -24.70
C CYS A 273 18.10 9.21 -23.80
N ARG A 274 17.86 8.32 -22.84
CA ARG A 274 18.89 7.84 -21.89
C ARG A 274 20.02 7.04 -22.54
N ASP A 275 19.77 6.48 -23.72
CA ASP A 275 20.76 5.80 -24.59
C ASP A 275 21.65 6.78 -25.36
N ASN A 276 21.53 8.09 -25.11
CA ASN A 276 22.23 9.17 -25.81
C ASN A 276 21.82 9.32 -27.30
N THR A 277 20.62 8.88 -27.66
CA THR A 277 19.98 9.21 -28.93
C THR A 277 19.01 10.39 -28.82
N ARG A 278 18.54 10.89 -29.97
CA ARG A 278 17.41 11.81 -30.06
C ARG A 278 16.25 11.17 -30.81
N ARG A 279 15.02 11.49 -30.42
CA ARG A 279 13.80 11.01 -31.10
C ARG A 279 12.70 12.08 -31.22
N PRO A 280 11.71 11.89 -32.12
CA PRO A 280 10.53 12.75 -32.21
C PRO A 280 9.75 12.85 -30.90
N VAL A 281 9.04 13.96 -30.70
CA VAL A 281 8.27 14.23 -29.45
C VAL A 281 7.08 13.31 -29.22
N ASP A 282 6.62 12.59 -30.25
CA ASP A 282 5.58 11.57 -30.15
C ASP A 282 6.11 10.15 -29.89
N ASP A 283 7.42 9.87 -30.03
CA ASP A 283 8.04 8.59 -29.65
C ASP A 283 8.49 8.53 -28.17
N TYR A 284 7.76 9.24 -27.30
CA TYR A 284 8.10 9.37 -25.88
C TYR A 284 8.02 8.04 -25.12
N GLU A 285 7.23 7.06 -25.57
CA GLU A 285 7.16 5.74 -24.94
C GLU A 285 8.46 4.94 -25.10
N ASN A 286 9.27 5.25 -26.12
CA ASN A 286 10.60 4.68 -26.32
C ASN A 286 11.73 5.65 -25.94
N CYS A 287 11.42 6.91 -25.61
CA CYS A 287 12.38 7.94 -25.26
C CYS A 287 11.90 8.80 -24.08
N TYR A 288 12.09 8.26 -22.87
CA TYR A 288 11.74 8.93 -21.61
C TYR A 288 12.83 8.76 -20.55
N LEU A 289 12.77 9.61 -19.52
CA LEU A 289 13.68 9.58 -18.38
C LEU A 289 13.19 8.62 -17.28
N ALA A 290 11.91 8.76 -16.90
CA ALA A 290 11.17 7.83 -16.05
C ALA A 290 9.66 7.93 -16.30
N GLN A 291 8.93 6.86 -16.02
CA GLN A 291 7.50 6.94 -15.69
C GLN A 291 7.37 7.42 -14.24
N VAL A 292 6.43 8.33 -13.98
CA VAL A 292 6.16 8.83 -12.63
C VAL A 292 4.65 8.82 -12.33
N PRO A 293 4.24 8.65 -11.07
CA PRO A 293 2.84 8.76 -10.66
C PRO A 293 2.21 10.10 -11.04
N SER A 294 0.87 10.10 -11.13
CA SER A 294 0.11 11.31 -11.44
C SER A 294 0.22 12.39 -10.36
N HIS A 295 -0.36 13.55 -10.65
CA HIS A 295 -0.62 14.53 -9.61
C HIS A 295 -1.78 14.02 -8.75
N ALA A 296 -1.70 14.30 -7.45
CA ALA A 296 -2.68 13.83 -6.48
C ALA A 296 -3.16 14.97 -5.59
N VAL A 297 -4.46 14.97 -5.31
CA VAL A 297 -5.07 15.75 -4.24
C VAL A 297 -4.65 15.13 -2.92
N VAL A 298 -3.99 15.91 -2.06
CA VAL A 298 -3.61 15.49 -0.70
C VAL A 298 -4.56 16.07 0.34
N ALA A 299 -4.73 15.32 1.43
CA ALA A 299 -5.51 15.70 2.61
C ALA A 299 -4.80 15.21 3.89
N ARG A 300 -5.27 15.63 5.07
CA ARG A 300 -4.74 15.11 6.35
C ARG A 300 -4.96 13.59 6.46
N SER A 301 -4.01 12.87 7.04
CA SER A 301 -4.19 11.43 7.28
C SER A 301 -5.28 11.09 8.31
N VAL A 302 -5.55 12.02 9.24
CA VAL A 302 -6.59 11.95 10.27
C VAL A 302 -7.48 13.19 10.14
N ASP A 303 -8.81 13.02 10.20
CA ASP A 303 -9.78 14.12 10.02
C ASP A 303 -9.54 14.91 8.72
N GLY A 304 -9.24 14.18 7.64
CA GLY A 304 -8.91 14.73 6.32
C GLY A 304 -10.10 15.03 5.42
N GLN A 305 -11.33 14.73 5.85
CA GLN A 305 -12.55 14.92 5.04
C GLN A 305 -12.50 14.20 3.68
N GLU A 306 -11.80 13.06 3.58
CA GLU A 306 -11.53 12.34 2.33
C GLU A 306 -12.80 11.90 1.57
N ASP A 307 -13.86 11.51 2.29
CA ASP A 307 -15.16 11.24 1.67
C ASP A 307 -15.79 12.50 1.06
N SER A 308 -15.74 13.64 1.77
CA SER A 308 -16.23 14.94 1.28
C SER A 308 -15.45 15.43 0.06
N ILE A 309 -14.13 15.21 0.04
CA ILE A 309 -13.25 15.55 -1.09
C ILE A 309 -13.57 14.66 -2.30
N TRP A 310 -13.72 13.34 -2.10
CA TRP A 310 -14.10 12.44 -3.19
C TRP A 310 -15.52 12.74 -3.70
N GLU A 311 -16.48 12.93 -2.80
CA GLU A 311 -17.88 13.26 -3.13
C GLU A 311 -17.96 14.55 -3.96
N LEU A 312 -17.20 15.58 -3.58
CA LEU A 312 -17.05 16.82 -4.34
C LEU A 312 -16.47 16.58 -5.74
N LEU A 313 -15.30 15.93 -5.83
CA LEU A 313 -14.57 15.80 -7.09
C LEU A 313 -15.26 14.85 -8.07
N ASN A 314 -15.93 13.81 -7.58
CA ASN A 314 -16.74 12.91 -8.39
C ASN A 314 -17.95 13.62 -9.00
N GLN A 315 -18.62 14.51 -8.25
CA GLN A 315 -19.70 15.34 -8.79
C GLN A 315 -19.15 16.41 -9.76
N ALA A 316 -18.03 17.05 -9.41
CA ALA A 316 -17.38 18.06 -10.24
C ALA A 316 -16.95 17.51 -11.61
N GLN A 317 -16.41 16.29 -11.69
CA GLN A 317 -16.02 15.71 -12.98
C GLN A 317 -17.22 15.28 -13.84
N GLU A 318 -18.37 14.97 -13.25
CA GLU A 318 -19.58 14.62 -14.02
C GLU A 318 -20.29 15.83 -14.60
N HIS A 319 -20.31 16.96 -13.88
CA HIS A 319 -20.92 18.21 -14.33
C HIS A 319 -19.97 19.12 -15.13
N PHE A 320 -18.68 19.15 -14.78
CA PHE A 320 -17.69 20.12 -15.28
C PHE A 320 -16.39 19.46 -15.78
N GLY A 321 -16.37 18.14 -15.94
CA GLY A 321 -15.25 17.43 -16.58
C GLY A 321 -15.09 17.79 -18.05
N ARG A 322 -14.16 17.10 -18.73
CA ARG A 322 -13.86 17.29 -20.15
C ARG A 322 -15.15 17.31 -20.99
N ASP A 323 -15.37 18.43 -21.69
CA ASP A 323 -16.46 18.68 -22.63
C ASP A 323 -17.89 18.52 -22.05
N LYS A 324 -18.06 18.64 -20.71
CA LYS A 324 -19.36 18.48 -20.03
C LYS A 324 -20.22 19.76 -19.94
N SER A 325 -19.60 20.94 -19.81
CA SER A 325 -20.31 22.22 -19.67
C SER A 325 -19.52 23.38 -20.31
N PRO A 326 -20.20 24.32 -21.01
CA PRO A 326 -19.58 25.56 -21.48
C PRO A 326 -19.40 26.61 -20.37
N ASP A 327 -20.18 26.54 -19.28
CA ASP A 327 -20.18 27.55 -18.21
C ASP A 327 -18.92 27.48 -17.34
N PHE A 328 -18.39 26.28 -17.14
CA PHE A 328 -17.17 26.02 -16.39
C PHE A 328 -16.52 24.70 -16.79
N GLN A 329 -15.19 24.71 -16.95
CA GLN A 329 -14.39 23.54 -17.27
C GLN A 329 -13.35 23.30 -16.15
N LEU A 330 -13.38 22.12 -15.54
CA LEU A 330 -12.50 21.77 -14.43
C LEU A 330 -11.03 21.61 -14.89
N PHE A 331 -10.84 21.05 -16.09
CA PHE A 331 -9.54 20.72 -16.69
C PHE A 331 -9.14 21.66 -17.85
N SER A 332 -9.53 22.95 -17.75
CA SER A 332 -9.08 24.01 -18.65
C SER A 332 -9.13 25.36 -17.92
N SER A 333 -8.49 26.40 -18.46
CA SER A 333 -8.75 27.78 -18.04
C SER A 333 -8.34 28.81 -19.10
N SER A 334 -9.08 29.91 -19.17
CA SER A 334 -8.68 31.13 -19.88
C SER A 334 -7.68 31.99 -19.09
N HIS A 335 -7.49 31.72 -17.79
CA HIS A 335 -6.63 32.51 -16.91
C HIS A 335 -5.17 32.02 -16.83
N GLY A 336 -4.84 30.89 -17.45
CA GLY A 336 -3.53 30.26 -17.35
C GLY A 336 -3.60 28.75 -17.59
N LYS A 337 -2.45 28.07 -17.49
CA LYS A 337 -2.34 26.61 -17.64
C LYS A 337 -2.32 25.92 -16.27
N ASP A 338 -2.81 24.68 -16.22
CA ASP A 338 -2.73 23.77 -15.08
C ASP A 338 -3.23 24.37 -13.73
N LEU A 339 -4.26 25.22 -13.79
CA LEU A 339 -4.80 25.88 -12.60
C LEU A 339 -5.71 24.93 -11.79
N LEU A 340 -5.42 24.73 -10.50
CA LEU A 340 -6.03 23.75 -9.57
C LEU A 340 -5.79 22.28 -9.91
N PHE A 341 -5.87 21.93 -11.19
CA PHE A 341 -5.67 20.60 -11.76
C PHE A 341 -4.99 20.78 -13.12
N LYS A 342 -4.27 19.76 -13.58
CA LYS A 342 -3.62 19.82 -14.89
C LYS A 342 -4.67 19.88 -16.01
N ASP A 343 -4.42 20.73 -16.99
CA ASP A 343 -5.31 20.87 -18.16
C ASP A 343 -5.36 19.56 -18.98
N SER A 344 -4.35 18.70 -18.80
CA SER A 344 -4.25 17.36 -19.39
C SER A 344 -5.06 16.25 -18.71
N ALA A 345 -5.59 16.48 -17.50
CA ALA A 345 -6.34 15.47 -16.75
C ALA A 345 -7.75 15.24 -17.35
N ASN A 346 -8.22 14.00 -17.42
CA ASN A 346 -9.53 13.66 -18.00
C ASN A 346 -10.58 13.23 -16.97
N GLY A 347 -10.20 13.28 -15.69
CA GLY A 347 -11.02 12.98 -14.53
C GLY A 347 -10.13 12.57 -13.35
N PHE A 348 -10.76 11.97 -12.35
CA PHE A 348 -10.14 11.54 -11.11
C PHE A 348 -10.41 10.06 -10.81
N LEU A 349 -9.51 9.47 -10.03
CA LEU A 349 -9.72 8.16 -9.40
C LEU A 349 -9.48 8.27 -7.89
N ARG A 350 -10.38 7.70 -7.08
CA ARG A 350 -10.23 7.63 -5.63
C ARG A 350 -9.05 6.73 -5.28
N ILE A 351 -8.13 7.23 -4.46
CA ILE A 351 -6.97 6.44 -4.02
C ILE A 351 -7.40 5.46 -2.92
N PRO A 352 -7.00 4.18 -2.96
CA PRO A 352 -7.37 3.20 -1.94
C PRO A 352 -6.85 3.57 -0.55
N SER A 353 -7.69 3.36 0.46
CA SER A 353 -7.42 3.81 1.86
C SER A 353 -6.09 3.35 2.49
N LYS A 354 -5.51 2.23 2.04
CA LYS A 354 -4.19 1.72 2.49
C LYS A 354 -3.00 2.31 1.75
N MET A 355 -3.22 3.05 0.65
CA MET A 355 -2.17 3.68 -0.14
C MET A 355 -1.79 5.04 0.46
N ASP A 356 -0.70 5.06 1.22
CA ASP A 356 -0.07 6.30 1.69
C ASP A 356 0.84 6.92 0.61
N SER A 357 1.54 8.01 0.96
CA SER A 357 2.49 8.65 0.05
C SER A 357 3.56 7.69 -0.45
N SER A 358 4.09 6.78 0.38
CA SER A 358 5.17 5.87 -0.04
C SER A 358 4.66 4.78 -1.00
N LEU A 359 3.45 4.25 -0.78
CA LEU A 359 2.83 3.29 -1.69
C LEU A 359 2.35 3.94 -3.01
N TYR A 360 1.83 5.17 -2.97
CA TYR A 360 1.44 5.93 -4.16
C TYR A 360 2.65 6.28 -5.04
N LEU A 361 3.80 6.55 -4.40
CA LEU A 361 5.01 6.96 -5.08
C LEU A 361 5.84 5.79 -5.60
N GLY A 362 5.79 4.65 -4.91
CA GLY A 362 6.59 3.47 -5.23
C GLY A 362 8.03 3.58 -4.72
N TYR A 363 8.56 2.45 -4.25
CA TYR A 363 9.88 2.36 -3.61
C TYR A 363 11.03 2.98 -4.40
N GLN A 364 11.09 2.74 -5.70
CA GLN A 364 12.17 3.24 -6.56
C GLN A 364 12.19 4.78 -6.60
N TYR A 365 11.02 5.41 -6.73
CA TYR A 365 10.91 6.88 -6.75
C TYR A 365 11.15 7.49 -5.36
N VAL A 366 10.63 6.87 -4.30
CA VAL A 366 10.89 7.28 -2.90
C VAL A 366 12.38 7.16 -2.55
N THR A 367 13.06 6.12 -3.01
CA THR A 367 14.50 5.93 -2.77
C THR A 367 15.32 6.97 -3.53
N ALA A 368 14.97 7.27 -4.79
CA ALA A 368 15.58 8.38 -5.52
C ALA A 368 15.38 9.73 -4.80
N LEU A 369 14.17 10.00 -4.31
CA LEU A 369 13.85 11.19 -3.49
C LEU A 369 14.68 11.29 -2.21
N ARG A 370 14.84 10.19 -1.46
CA ARG A 370 15.66 10.13 -0.25
C ARG A 370 17.13 10.37 -0.57
N ASN A 371 17.69 9.71 -1.58
CA ASN A 371 19.09 9.92 -2.00
C ASN A 371 19.39 11.38 -2.37
N LEU A 372 18.42 12.10 -2.93
CA LEU A 372 18.54 13.53 -3.27
C LEU A 372 18.40 14.45 -2.04
N ARG A 373 17.66 14.06 -0.98
CA ARG A 373 17.42 14.88 0.23
C ARG A 373 18.35 14.59 1.40
N GLU A 374 18.64 13.33 1.68
CA GLU A 374 19.31 12.90 2.93
C GLU A 374 20.82 13.15 2.90
N GLU A 375 21.34 13.74 1.81
CA GLU A 375 22.76 13.95 1.57
C GLU A 375 23.60 12.65 1.64
N ILE A 376 22.97 11.50 1.44
CA ILE A 376 23.65 10.19 1.44
C ILE A 376 24.20 9.94 0.04
N SER A 377 25.49 9.65 -0.07
CA SER A 377 26.08 9.25 -1.36
C SER A 377 25.45 7.93 -1.82
N PRO A 378 24.92 7.83 -3.05
CA PRO A 378 24.37 6.59 -3.59
C PRO A 378 25.34 5.41 -3.49
N ASP A 379 26.65 5.68 -3.52
CA ASP A 379 27.72 4.69 -3.41
C ASP A 379 27.65 3.87 -2.11
N SER A 380 27.14 4.45 -1.02
CA SER A 380 26.91 3.74 0.25
C SER A 380 25.74 2.75 0.22
N SER A 381 24.85 2.86 -0.77
CA SER A 381 23.68 1.99 -0.96
C SER A 381 23.92 0.83 -1.93
N LYS A 382 24.90 0.95 -2.82
CA LYS A 382 25.02 0.08 -4.01
C LYS A 382 25.58 -1.32 -3.75
N ASN A 383 26.15 -1.64 -2.59
CA ASN A 383 26.81 -2.96 -2.44
C ASN A 383 26.89 -3.60 -1.03
N GLU A 384 26.18 -3.12 -0.02
CA GLU A 384 26.25 -3.72 1.32
C GLU A 384 24.96 -4.42 1.74
N CYS A 385 24.90 -5.73 1.44
CA CYS A 385 24.07 -6.69 2.17
C CYS A 385 24.58 -6.88 3.61
N LYS A 386 24.59 -5.80 4.39
CA LYS A 386 25.08 -5.81 5.77
C LYS A 386 24.15 -6.58 6.69
N LYS A 387 22.83 -6.43 6.49
CA LYS A 387 21.74 -6.96 7.31
C LYS A 387 20.49 -7.28 6.48
N VAL A 388 19.61 -8.13 7.00
CA VAL A 388 18.25 -8.40 6.50
C VAL A 388 17.24 -8.05 7.60
N ARG A 389 16.31 -7.13 7.32
CA ARG A 389 15.21 -6.80 8.25
C ARG A 389 14.04 -7.75 8.03
N TRP A 390 13.82 -8.65 8.97
CA TRP A 390 12.72 -9.59 8.97
C TRP A 390 11.44 -8.94 9.50
N CYS A 391 10.30 -9.19 8.84
CA CYS A 391 9.00 -8.70 9.30
C CYS A 391 8.25 -9.77 10.09
N ALA A 392 8.02 -9.51 11.38
CA ALA A 392 7.35 -10.38 12.34
C ALA A 392 5.90 -9.92 12.60
N ILE A 393 4.97 -10.87 12.72
CA ILE A 393 3.54 -10.62 12.94
C ILE A 393 3.18 -10.81 14.42
N GLY A 394 2.90 -9.70 15.10
CA GLY A 394 2.52 -9.67 16.51
C GLY A 394 3.66 -10.04 17.47
N HIS A 395 3.32 -10.15 18.75
CA HIS A 395 4.30 -10.20 19.83
C HIS A 395 5.14 -11.49 19.87
N GLU A 396 4.54 -12.66 19.63
CA GLU A 396 5.24 -13.95 19.75
C GLU A 396 6.28 -14.14 18.65
N GLU A 397 5.95 -13.77 17.40
CA GLU A 397 6.92 -13.75 16.31
C GLU A 397 8.02 -12.73 16.55
N THR A 398 7.68 -11.56 17.11
CA THR A 398 8.68 -10.53 17.44
C THR A 398 9.69 -11.08 18.44
N GLN A 399 9.26 -11.73 19.53
CA GLN A 399 10.18 -12.36 20.49
C GLN A 399 11.10 -13.41 19.85
N LYS A 400 10.55 -14.28 18.97
CA LYS A 400 11.36 -15.28 18.26
C LYS A 400 12.35 -14.61 17.30
N CYS A 401 11.94 -13.52 16.64
CA CYS A 401 12.79 -12.73 15.78
C CYS A 401 13.92 -12.07 16.59
N ASP A 402 13.63 -11.45 17.73
CA ASP A 402 14.64 -10.80 18.58
C ASP A 402 15.71 -11.81 19.05
N ALA A 403 15.28 -13.01 19.44
CA ALA A 403 16.18 -14.12 19.75
C ALA A 403 17.06 -14.52 18.55
N TRP A 404 16.50 -14.57 17.34
CA TRP A 404 17.27 -14.80 16.11
C TRP A 404 18.25 -13.66 15.82
N SER A 405 17.83 -12.41 15.99
CA SER A 405 18.66 -11.21 15.77
C SER A 405 19.93 -11.24 16.63
N ILE A 406 19.77 -11.54 17.93
CA ILE A 406 20.87 -11.72 18.88
C ILE A 406 21.82 -12.84 18.43
N ASN A 407 21.29 -14.04 18.13
CA ASN A 407 22.10 -15.19 17.73
C ASN A 407 22.78 -15.01 16.36
N SER A 408 22.17 -14.23 15.46
CA SER A 408 22.74 -13.90 14.14
C SER A 408 23.90 -12.89 14.18
N GLY A 409 24.24 -12.34 15.36
CA GLY A 409 25.24 -11.27 15.48
C GLY A 409 24.81 -9.96 14.83
N GLY A 410 23.50 -9.68 14.78
CA GLY A 410 22.94 -8.50 14.12
C GLY A 410 22.91 -8.57 12.58
N LYS A 411 23.02 -9.77 12.00
CA LYS A 411 22.76 -10.02 10.58
C LYS A 411 21.28 -9.98 10.24
N ILE A 412 20.45 -10.46 11.15
CA ILE A 412 19.00 -10.31 11.12
C ILE A 412 18.61 -9.16 12.06
N GLU A 413 17.73 -8.28 11.59
CA GLU A 413 17.05 -7.26 12.40
C GLU A 413 15.54 -7.47 12.34
N CYS A 414 14.82 -7.01 13.37
CA CYS A 414 13.40 -7.28 13.52
C CYS A 414 12.55 -6.02 13.35
N VAL A 415 11.53 -6.13 12.51
CA VAL A 415 10.50 -5.13 12.29
C VAL A 415 9.16 -5.81 12.54
N SER A 416 8.27 -5.21 13.32
CA SER A 416 6.98 -5.84 13.66
C SER A 416 5.79 -5.14 13.00
N ALA A 417 4.72 -5.90 12.77
CA ALA A 417 3.39 -5.40 12.41
C ALA A 417 2.30 -6.29 13.03
N GLU A 418 1.06 -5.80 13.08
CA GLU A 418 -0.06 -6.53 13.68
C GLU A 418 -0.66 -7.61 12.76
N ASN A 419 -0.37 -7.58 11.46
CA ASN A 419 -0.92 -8.50 10.46
C ASN A 419 -0.01 -8.60 9.22
N THR A 420 -0.26 -9.61 8.38
CA THR A 420 0.53 -9.90 7.18
C THR A 420 0.52 -8.77 6.15
N GLU A 421 -0.63 -8.13 5.89
CA GLU A 421 -0.70 -7.04 4.89
C GLU A 421 0.16 -5.85 5.29
N ASP A 422 0.14 -5.45 6.57
CA ASP A 422 0.98 -4.37 7.05
C ASP A 422 2.48 -4.73 6.99
N CYS A 423 2.85 -5.99 7.20
CA CYS A 423 4.22 -6.44 6.95
C CYS A 423 4.61 -6.44 5.46
N ILE A 424 3.74 -6.90 4.55
CA ILE A 424 3.98 -6.79 3.10
C ILE A 424 4.15 -5.32 2.70
N ALA A 425 3.29 -4.42 3.21
CA ALA A 425 3.40 -2.99 2.95
C ALA A 425 4.75 -2.42 3.45
N LYS A 426 5.25 -2.83 4.62
CA LYS A 426 6.58 -2.45 5.11
C LYS A 426 7.71 -2.96 4.20
N ILE A 427 7.61 -4.17 3.67
CA ILE A 427 8.59 -4.70 2.70
C ILE A 427 8.53 -3.89 1.40
N VAL A 428 7.34 -3.60 0.88
CA VAL A 428 7.15 -2.77 -0.33
C VAL A 428 7.73 -1.36 -0.15
N LYS A 429 7.58 -0.74 1.01
CA LYS A 429 8.10 0.61 1.31
C LYS A 429 9.60 0.68 1.61
N GLY A 430 10.28 -0.46 1.77
CA GLY A 430 11.68 -0.50 2.21
C GLY A 430 11.90 -0.33 3.71
N GLU A 431 10.86 -0.48 4.55
CA GLU A 431 10.94 -0.47 6.02
C GLU A 431 11.36 -1.83 6.59
N ALA A 432 10.99 -2.91 5.91
CA ALA A 432 11.47 -4.28 6.12
C ALA A 432 12.04 -4.84 4.80
N ASP A 433 12.63 -6.04 4.82
CA ASP A 433 13.22 -6.67 3.62
C ASP A 433 12.63 -8.03 3.28
N ALA A 434 12.26 -8.86 4.28
CA ALA A 434 11.76 -10.22 4.03
C ALA A 434 10.79 -10.75 5.11
N MET A 435 9.97 -11.74 4.71
CA MET A 435 9.16 -12.59 5.61
C MET A 435 8.77 -13.89 4.87
N SER A 436 8.45 -14.97 5.59
CA SER A 436 7.81 -16.17 5.00
C SER A 436 6.29 -15.94 4.82
N LEU A 437 5.72 -16.41 3.71
CA LEU A 437 4.31 -16.23 3.37
C LEU A 437 3.66 -17.51 2.85
N ASP A 438 2.39 -17.70 3.22
CA ASP A 438 1.47 -18.63 2.57
C ASP A 438 1.22 -18.22 1.09
N GLY A 439 1.03 -19.20 0.20
CA GLY A 439 0.79 -18.97 -1.23
C GLY A 439 -0.28 -17.92 -1.59
N GLY A 440 -1.28 -17.72 -0.73
CA GLY A 440 -2.30 -16.69 -0.91
C GLY A 440 -1.78 -15.28 -0.65
N TYR A 441 -0.92 -15.12 0.36
CA TYR A 441 -0.21 -13.85 0.58
C TYR A 441 0.94 -13.64 -0.40
N ILE A 442 1.56 -14.71 -0.94
CA ILE A 442 2.51 -14.60 -2.07
C ILE A 442 1.81 -14.02 -3.31
N TYR A 443 0.53 -14.33 -3.56
CA TYR A 443 -0.24 -13.68 -4.63
C TYR A 443 -0.37 -12.17 -4.39
N ILE A 444 -0.77 -11.74 -3.18
CA ILE A 444 -0.92 -10.32 -2.83
C ILE A 444 0.44 -9.60 -2.92
N ALA A 445 1.47 -10.17 -2.29
CA ALA A 445 2.84 -9.67 -2.35
C ALA A 445 3.37 -9.55 -3.78
N GLY A 446 3.08 -10.54 -4.64
CA GLY A 446 3.43 -10.51 -6.07
C GLY A 446 2.68 -9.46 -6.88
N LYS A 447 1.42 -9.17 -6.55
CA LYS A 447 0.69 -8.00 -7.10
C LYS A 447 1.29 -6.68 -6.62
N CYS A 448 1.89 -6.64 -5.43
CA CYS A 448 2.68 -5.51 -4.93
C CYS A 448 4.14 -5.48 -5.44
N GLY A 449 4.53 -6.37 -6.37
CA GLY A 449 5.87 -6.39 -6.97
C GLY A 449 6.95 -7.15 -6.20
N LEU A 450 6.62 -7.84 -5.10
CA LEU A 450 7.57 -8.70 -4.38
C LEU A 450 7.78 -10.04 -5.11
N VAL A 451 8.92 -10.67 -4.86
CA VAL A 451 9.38 -11.88 -5.56
C VAL A 451 9.71 -12.99 -4.54
N PRO A 452 9.33 -14.26 -4.79
CA PRO A 452 9.78 -15.41 -3.98
C PRO A 452 11.30 -15.61 -4.06
N VAL A 453 11.93 -15.88 -2.91
CA VAL A 453 13.39 -15.96 -2.73
C VAL A 453 13.85 -17.37 -2.39
N LEU A 454 13.20 -18.01 -1.41
CA LEU A 454 13.41 -19.40 -0.99
C LEU A 454 12.06 -19.99 -0.56
N ALA A 455 11.82 -21.28 -0.83
CA ALA A 455 10.64 -22.00 -0.38
C ALA A 455 10.92 -22.76 0.91
N GLU A 456 9.96 -22.86 1.81
CA GLU A 456 9.99 -23.86 2.89
C GLU A 456 9.77 -25.25 2.27
N ASN A 457 10.65 -26.21 2.54
CA ASN A 457 10.42 -27.62 2.24
C ASN A 457 9.93 -28.37 3.49
N TYR A 458 9.09 -29.39 3.31
CA TYR A 458 8.42 -30.10 4.41
C TYR A 458 8.62 -31.63 4.39
N LYS A 459 8.77 -32.21 3.19
CA LYS A 459 8.88 -33.67 2.99
C LYS A 459 10.32 -34.13 2.72
N THR A 460 11.18 -33.23 2.23
CA THR A 460 12.56 -33.54 1.86
C THR A 460 13.50 -33.28 3.04
N GLU A 461 14.30 -34.29 3.42
CA GLU A 461 15.25 -34.21 4.53
C GLU A 461 16.71 -34.30 4.05
N GLY A 462 17.65 -34.00 4.95
CA GLY A 462 19.09 -34.08 4.70
C GLY A 462 19.66 -32.97 3.81
N GLU A 463 20.94 -33.10 3.44
CA GLU A 463 21.72 -32.05 2.75
C GLU A 463 21.12 -31.63 1.39
N ASN A 464 20.49 -32.58 0.68
CA ASN A 464 19.86 -32.32 -0.62
C ASN A 464 18.55 -31.53 -0.53
N CYS A 465 17.98 -31.32 0.68
CA CYS A 465 16.76 -30.55 0.86
C CYS A 465 16.83 -29.17 0.19
N VAL A 466 17.96 -28.45 0.34
CA VAL A 466 18.12 -27.07 -0.17
C VAL A 466 18.03 -26.99 -1.71
N ASN A 467 18.34 -28.07 -2.42
CA ASN A 467 18.38 -28.12 -3.88
C ASN A 467 17.21 -28.93 -4.49
N THR A 468 16.27 -29.40 -3.67
CA THR A 468 15.15 -30.24 -4.13
C THR A 468 13.85 -29.44 -4.12
N PRO A 469 13.29 -29.04 -5.27
CA PRO A 469 12.03 -28.32 -5.31
C PRO A 469 10.86 -29.27 -5.00
N GLU A 470 10.10 -28.97 -3.94
CA GLU A 470 8.86 -29.70 -3.64
C GLU A 470 7.69 -29.23 -4.50
N LYS A 471 6.81 -30.18 -4.86
CA LYS A 471 5.63 -29.89 -5.70
C LYS A 471 4.50 -29.13 -4.98
N GLY A 472 4.60 -28.92 -3.67
CA GLY A 472 3.51 -28.38 -2.85
C GLY A 472 2.88 -29.39 -1.88
N TYR A 473 2.30 -28.88 -0.80
CA TYR A 473 1.50 -29.62 0.19
C TYR A 473 0.04 -29.80 -0.26
N LEU A 474 -0.79 -30.48 0.53
CA LEU A 474 -2.19 -30.75 0.18
C LEU A 474 -3.16 -29.91 1.03
N ALA A 475 -4.12 -29.25 0.39
CA ALA A 475 -5.22 -28.59 1.06
C ALA A 475 -6.39 -29.58 1.23
N VAL A 476 -6.84 -29.79 2.46
CA VAL A 476 -7.87 -30.78 2.83
C VAL A 476 -9.01 -30.15 3.64
N ALA A 477 -10.16 -30.84 3.65
CA ALA A 477 -11.28 -30.56 4.53
C ALA A 477 -11.39 -31.69 5.56
N VAL A 478 -11.05 -31.43 6.82
CA VAL A 478 -11.06 -32.41 7.92
C VAL A 478 -12.38 -32.34 8.67
N VAL A 479 -12.95 -33.49 9.03
CA VAL A 479 -14.14 -33.62 9.87
C VAL A 479 -13.89 -34.61 11.01
N LYS A 480 -14.70 -34.54 12.06
CA LYS A 480 -14.76 -35.57 13.11
C LYS A 480 -15.40 -36.83 12.54
N LYS A 481 -14.78 -37.99 12.75
CA LYS A 481 -15.27 -39.30 12.26
C LYS A 481 -16.65 -39.65 12.80
N SER A 482 -16.95 -39.23 14.03
CA SER A 482 -18.26 -39.39 14.67
C SER A 482 -19.39 -38.58 14.02
N SER A 483 -19.10 -37.61 13.16
CA SER A 483 -20.12 -36.87 12.40
C SER A 483 -20.83 -37.80 11.41
N GLY A 484 -22.13 -37.61 11.24
CA GLY A 484 -22.98 -38.44 10.37
C GLY A 484 -22.54 -38.44 8.90
N PRO A 485 -22.98 -39.43 8.10
CA PRO A 485 -22.64 -39.52 6.67
C PRO A 485 -23.27 -38.40 5.83
N ASP A 486 -24.22 -37.66 6.39
CA ASP A 486 -24.77 -36.44 5.80
C ASP A 486 -23.72 -35.32 5.71
N LEU A 487 -22.68 -35.33 6.56
CA LEU A 487 -21.54 -34.42 6.46
C LEU A 487 -20.54 -34.94 5.42
N ASN A 488 -20.66 -34.40 4.21
CA ASN A 488 -19.75 -34.63 3.09
C ASN A 488 -19.58 -33.34 2.25
N TRP A 489 -18.66 -33.35 1.27
CA TRP A 489 -18.31 -32.17 0.46
C TRP A 489 -19.50 -31.49 -0.24
N ASN A 490 -20.57 -32.22 -0.55
CA ASN A 490 -21.74 -31.66 -1.23
C ASN A 490 -22.78 -31.09 -0.25
N ASN A 491 -22.66 -31.39 1.04
CA ASN A 491 -23.64 -31.08 2.10
C ASN A 491 -23.08 -30.10 3.16
N LEU A 492 -22.09 -29.28 2.78
CA LEU A 492 -21.46 -28.28 3.65
C LEU A 492 -22.32 -27.05 3.95
N LYS A 493 -23.41 -26.83 3.20
CA LYS A 493 -24.29 -25.66 3.39
C LYS A 493 -24.92 -25.69 4.79
N GLY A 494 -24.87 -24.55 5.48
CA GLY A 494 -25.39 -24.38 6.85
C GLY A 494 -24.55 -25.03 7.96
N LYS A 495 -23.48 -25.76 7.63
CA LYS A 495 -22.55 -26.34 8.62
C LYS A 495 -21.63 -25.28 9.22
N LYS A 496 -20.92 -25.64 10.29
CA LYS A 496 -19.95 -24.79 11.00
C LYS A 496 -18.53 -24.97 10.47
N SER A 497 -17.89 -23.90 10.02
CA SER A 497 -16.58 -23.97 9.36
C SER A 497 -15.44 -23.30 10.13
N CYS A 498 -14.27 -23.93 10.08
CA CYS A 498 -13.03 -23.45 10.69
C CYS A 498 -11.95 -23.24 9.61
N HIS A 499 -11.34 -22.06 9.59
CA HIS A 499 -10.41 -21.63 8.55
C HIS A 499 -9.16 -21.04 9.17
N THR A 500 -8.00 -21.21 8.53
CA THR A 500 -6.72 -20.71 9.06
C THR A 500 -6.66 -19.18 9.13
N ALA A 501 -7.08 -18.51 8.05
CA ALA A 501 -7.43 -17.09 7.95
C ALA A 501 -8.05 -16.85 6.56
N VAL A 502 -8.68 -15.68 6.36
CA VAL A 502 -9.04 -15.14 5.04
C VAL A 502 -7.79 -15.00 4.16
N ASP A 503 -7.97 -15.14 2.84
CA ASP A 503 -6.94 -15.06 1.78
C ASP A 503 -5.77 -16.06 1.87
N ARG A 504 -5.75 -16.98 2.86
CA ARG A 504 -4.78 -18.10 2.92
C ARG A 504 -5.18 -19.26 2.00
N THR A 505 -4.19 -19.98 1.48
CA THR A 505 -4.33 -21.06 0.50
C THR A 505 -5.32 -22.14 0.91
N ALA A 506 -4.99 -22.95 1.92
CA ALA A 506 -5.80 -24.10 2.30
C ALA A 506 -7.02 -23.73 3.13
N GLY A 507 -6.93 -22.64 3.91
CA GLY A 507 -8.03 -22.17 4.75
C GLY A 507 -9.12 -21.42 3.98
N TRP A 508 -8.79 -20.76 2.86
CA TRP A 508 -9.71 -19.85 2.18
C TRP A 508 -9.70 -20.04 0.66
N ASN A 509 -8.57 -19.81 -0.01
CA ASN A 509 -8.55 -19.67 -1.48
C ASN A 509 -9.00 -20.94 -2.21
N ILE A 510 -8.51 -22.11 -1.77
CA ILE A 510 -8.93 -23.40 -2.34
C ILE A 510 -10.40 -23.72 -2.00
N PRO A 511 -10.81 -23.83 -0.73
CA PRO A 511 -12.18 -24.25 -0.41
C PRO A 511 -13.21 -23.22 -0.89
N MET A 512 -12.99 -21.92 -0.70
CA MET A 512 -13.95 -20.89 -1.13
C MET A 512 -13.98 -20.76 -2.66
N GLY A 513 -12.86 -21.03 -3.36
CA GLY A 513 -12.82 -21.04 -4.83
C GLY A 513 -13.63 -22.19 -5.42
N LEU A 514 -13.50 -23.40 -4.85
CA LEU A 514 -14.31 -24.55 -5.24
C LEU A 514 -15.80 -24.35 -4.93
N LEU A 515 -16.14 -23.70 -3.81
CA LEU A 515 -17.52 -23.33 -3.49
C LEU A 515 -18.05 -22.23 -4.42
N TYR A 516 -17.26 -21.19 -4.70
CA TYR A 516 -17.60 -20.10 -5.62
C TYR A 516 -17.96 -20.64 -7.01
N ASN A 517 -17.20 -21.61 -7.52
CA ASN A 517 -17.51 -22.27 -8.80
C ASN A 517 -18.86 -23.02 -8.80
N LYS A 518 -19.40 -23.41 -7.63
CA LYS A 518 -20.72 -24.03 -7.48
C LYS A 518 -21.84 -23.01 -7.23
N ILE A 519 -21.58 -21.93 -6.48
CA ILE A 519 -22.62 -21.00 -6.00
C ILE A 519 -22.64 -19.64 -6.73
N ASN A 520 -21.58 -19.32 -7.48
CA ASN A 520 -21.34 -18.06 -8.19
C ASN A 520 -21.67 -16.80 -7.35
N SER A 521 -21.22 -16.79 -6.10
CA SER A 521 -21.54 -15.75 -5.11
C SER A 521 -20.38 -15.56 -4.14
N CYS A 522 -20.07 -14.30 -3.82
CA CYS A 522 -19.08 -13.92 -2.81
C CYS A 522 -19.62 -13.99 -1.36
N LYS A 523 -20.91 -14.31 -1.17
CA LYS A 523 -21.58 -14.34 0.15
C LYS A 523 -21.31 -15.66 0.89
N PHE A 524 -20.04 -15.95 1.18
CA PHE A 524 -19.61 -17.17 1.86
C PHE A 524 -20.16 -17.26 3.30
N ASP A 525 -20.41 -16.10 3.91
CA ASP A 525 -21.11 -15.88 5.18
C ASP A 525 -22.58 -16.34 5.17
N GLN A 526 -23.17 -16.53 3.99
CA GLN A 526 -24.53 -17.08 3.77
C GLN A 526 -24.51 -18.53 3.28
N PHE A 527 -23.33 -19.11 3.05
CA PHE A 527 -23.18 -20.52 2.69
C PHE A 527 -23.02 -21.40 3.95
N PHE A 528 -22.11 -21.04 4.85
CA PHE A 528 -21.98 -21.66 6.16
C PHE A 528 -22.96 -21.04 7.16
N GLY A 529 -23.28 -21.75 8.25
CA GLY A 529 -24.16 -21.23 9.29
C GLY A 529 -23.43 -20.26 10.22
N GLU A 530 -22.30 -20.71 10.75
CA GLU A 530 -21.38 -19.95 11.60
C GLU A 530 -19.95 -20.40 11.27
N GLY A 531 -18.95 -19.57 11.54
CA GLY A 531 -17.57 -19.97 11.33
C GLY A 531 -16.56 -19.26 12.22
N CYS A 532 -15.31 -19.72 12.16
CA CYS A 532 -14.16 -18.88 12.46
C CYS A 532 -13.24 -18.82 11.24
N ALA A 533 -13.23 -17.66 10.59
CA ALA A 533 -12.31 -17.28 9.51
C ALA A 533 -11.62 -15.96 9.89
N PRO A 534 -10.49 -16.03 10.62
CA PRO A 534 -9.75 -14.85 11.08
C PRO A 534 -9.43 -13.88 9.94
N GLY A 535 -9.63 -12.58 10.18
CA GLY A 535 -9.55 -11.53 9.16
C GLY A 535 -10.88 -11.19 8.49
N SER A 536 -11.95 -11.95 8.74
CA SER A 536 -13.30 -11.60 8.28
C SER A 536 -13.86 -10.35 8.98
N GLN A 537 -14.93 -9.77 8.43
CA GLN A 537 -15.63 -8.65 9.06
C GLN A 537 -16.15 -9.05 10.44
N ARG A 538 -15.83 -8.26 11.48
CA ARG A 538 -16.03 -8.63 12.90
C ARG A 538 -17.48 -9.03 13.26
N ASN A 539 -18.48 -8.48 12.58
CA ASN A 539 -19.91 -8.74 12.77
C ASN A 539 -20.50 -9.81 11.81
N SER A 540 -19.67 -10.49 11.01
CA SER A 540 -20.09 -11.58 10.13
C SER A 540 -20.28 -12.89 10.91
N SER A 541 -21.15 -13.78 10.42
CA SER A 541 -21.27 -15.18 10.85
C SER A 541 -19.94 -15.93 10.82
N LEU A 542 -19.03 -15.54 9.91
CA LEU A 542 -17.68 -16.09 9.78
C LEU A 542 -16.73 -15.75 10.95
N CYS A 543 -17.11 -14.84 11.86
CA CYS A 543 -16.38 -14.57 13.10
C CYS A 543 -17.07 -15.12 14.36
N ALA A 544 -18.23 -15.77 14.24
CA ALA A 544 -19.08 -16.14 15.38
C ALA A 544 -18.47 -17.24 16.29
N LEU A 545 -17.65 -18.14 15.74
CA LEU A 545 -17.04 -19.23 16.51
C LEU A 545 -15.69 -18.86 17.13
N CYS A 546 -15.03 -17.82 16.61
CA CYS A 546 -13.72 -17.35 17.04
C CYS A 546 -13.69 -16.98 18.54
N ILE A 547 -12.54 -17.19 19.21
CA ILE A 547 -12.45 -17.14 20.68
C ILE A 547 -11.39 -16.17 21.23
N GLY A 548 -10.66 -15.48 20.35
CA GLY A 548 -9.68 -14.48 20.72
C GLY A 548 -8.60 -15.01 21.66
N SER A 549 -8.09 -14.10 22.48
CA SER A 549 -7.00 -14.39 23.42
C SER A 549 -7.56 -14.76 24.79
N GLU A 550 -6.86 -15.65 25.49
CA GLU A 550 -7.12 -15.93 26.90
C GLU A 550 -6.70 -14.77 27.82
N ARG A 551 -5.69 -13.99 27.40
CA ARG A 551 -5.08 -12.93 28.23
C ARG A 551 -5.69 -11.54 28.02
N ALA A 552 -6.43 -11.34 26.93
CA ALA A 552 -6.98 -10.03 26.57
C ALA A 552 -8.31 -10.17 25.81
N PRO A 553 -9.40 -9.52 26.27
CA PRO A 553 -10.69 -9.53 25.58
C PRO A 553 -10.65 -8.70 24.29
N GLY A 554 -11.61 -8.91 23.39
CA GLY A 554 -11.76 -8.12 22.16
C GLY A 554 -10.75 -8.47 21.07
N ARG A 555 -10.14 -9.66 21.15
CA ARG A 555 -9.12 -10.16 20.22
C ARG A 555 -9.65 -11.21 19.24
N GLU A 556 -10.95 -11.44 19.25
CA GLU A 556 -11.56 -12.53 18.49
C GLU A 556 -11.64 -12.20 17.00
N CYS A 557 -11.38 -13.19 16.15
CA CYS A 557 -11.33 -13.09 14.69
C CYS A 557 -10.16 -12.23 14.13
N LEU A 558 -9.18 -11.83 14.95
CA LEU A 558 -7.95 -11.19 14.45
C LEU A 558 -7.09 -12.19 13.66
N ALA A 559 -6.53 -11.77 12.52
CA ALA A 559 -5.70 -12.61 11.65
C ALA A 559 -4.25 -12.73 12.15
N ASN A 560 -4.05 -13.00 13.45
CA ASN A 560 -2.76 -13.21 14.08
C ASN A 560 -2.90 -14.11 15.33
N ASN A 561 -1.77 -14.44 15.98
CA ASN A 561 -1.71 -15.39 17.10
C ASN A 561 -2.42 -14.92 18.39
N HIS A 562 -3.02 -13.71 18.44
CA HIS A 562 -3.95 -13.38 19.52
C HIS A 562 -5.26 -14.16 19.44
N GLU A 563 -5.67 -14.62 18.25
CA GLU A 563 -6.83 -15.51 18.08
C GLU A 563 -6.38 -16.97 18.22
N ARG A 564 -6.86 -17.68 19.25
CA ARG A 564 -6.49 -19.10 19.49
C ARG A 564 -6.96 -20.06 18.39
N TYR A 565 -7.91 -19.65 17.54
CA TYR A 565 -8.33 -20.39 16.34
C TYR A 565 -7.59 -19.98 15.05
N TYR A 566 -6.56 -19.13 15.12
CA TYR A 566 -5.76 -18.74 13.95
C TYR A 566 -4.79 -19.83 13.47
N GLY A 567 -4.48 -19.82 12.17
CA GLY A 567 -3.48 -20.69 11.58
C GLY A 567 -3.94 -22.15 11.44
N TYR A 568 -3.01 -23.05 11.06
CA TYR A 568 -3.36 -24.47 10.85
C TYR A 568 -3.83 -25.13 12.15
N THR A 569 -3.04 -24.99 13.22
CA THR A 569 -3.34 -25.58 14.52
C THR A 569 -4.63 -25.01 15.12
N GLY A 570 -4.85 -23.69 15.04
CA GLY A 570 -6.07 -23.06 15.54
C GLY A 570 -7.33 -23.46 14.78
N ALA A 571 -7.26 -23.60 13.44
CA ALA A 571 -8.38 -24.08 12.65
C ALA A 571 -8.73 -25.56 12.97
N PHE A 572 -7.72 -26.40 13.23
CA PHE A 572 -7.94 -27.78 13.70
C PHE A 572 -8.53 -27.81 15.12
N ARG A 573 -8.01 -27.00 16.05
CA ARG A 573 -8.60 -26.79 17.39
C ARG A 573 -10.06 -26.36 17.33
N CYS A 574 -10.39 -25.43 16.42
CA CYS A 574 -11.76 -24.99 16.18
C CYS A 574 -12.69 -26.15 15.79
N LEU A 575 -12.24 -27.09 14.95
CA LEU A 575 -13.01 -28.31 14.61
C LEU A 575 -13.22 -29.22 15.83
N VAL A 576 -12.19 -29.39 16.67
CA VAL A 576 -12.30 -30.18 17.91
C VAL A 576 -13.33 -29.56 18.84
N GLU A 577 -13.23 -28.26 19.11
CA GLU A 577 -14.00 -27.57 20.16
C GLU A 577 -15.39 -27.07 19.71
N LYS A 578 -15.62 -26.72 18.43
CA LYS A 578 -16.89 -26.09 17.98
C LYS A 578 -17.39 -26.42 16.56
N GLY A 579 -16.49 -26.58 15.59
CA GLY A 579 -16.83 -26.68 14.17
C GLY A 579 -17.27 -28.07 13.72
N ASP A 580 -17.80 -28.14 12.50
CA ASP A 580 -18.13 -29.39 11.81
C ASP A 580 -16.99 -29.78 10.83
N VAL A 581 -16.37 -28.79 10.18
CA VAL A 581 -15.29 -28.95 9.19
C VAL A 581 -14.16 -27.93 9.40
N ALA A 582 -12.91 -28.37 9.28
CA ALA A 582 -11.73 -27.50 9.21
C ALA A 582 -11.04 -27.56 7.84
N PHE A 583 -10.70 -26.39 7.29
CA PHE A 583 -9.95 -26.26 6.04
C PHE A 583 -8.48 -25.96 6.33
N VAL A 584 -7.61 -26.94 6.09
CA VAL A 584 -6.24 -27.00 6.62
C VAL A 584 -5.28 -27.75 5.68
N LYS A 585 -3.99 -27.80 6.02
CA LYS A 585 -3.02 -28.72 5.40
C LYS A 585 -3.26 -30.15 5.89
N ASP A 586 -3.00 -31.14 5.04
CA ASP A 586 -3.05 -32.57 5.37
C ASP A 586 -2.37 -32.91 6.71
N GLN A 587 -1.10 -32.52 6.87
CA GLN A 587 -0.26 -32.92 8.00
C GLN A 587 -0.71 -32.39 9.38
N VAL A 588 -1.69 -31.48 9.47
CA VAL A 588 -2.05 -30.84 10.74
C VAL A 588 -2.64 -31.81 11.76
N VAL A 589 -3.34 -32.84 11.29
CA VAL A 589 -3.97 -33.85 12.14
C VAL A 589 -2.89 -34.70 12.77
N GLN A 590 -1.97 -35.24 11.96
CA GLN A 590 -0.80 -36.01 12.38
C GLN A 590 0.04 -35.22 13.41
N GLN A 591 0.20 -33.91 13.21
CA GLN A 591 0.98 -33.02 14.08
C GLN A 591 0.31 -32.74 15.45
N ASN A 592 -1.02 -32.81 15.55
CA ASN A 592 -1.78 -32.43 16.75
C ASN A 592 -2.54 -33.59 17.42
N THR A 593 -2.27 -34.83 17.03
CA THR A 593 -2.90 -36.04 17.60
C THR A 593 -1.85 -37.04 18.08
N ASP A 594 -2.31 -38.10 18.74
CA ASP A 594 -1.50 -39.19 19.31
C ASP A 594 -0.45 -38.68 20.32
N GLY A 595 -0.80 -37.63 21.05
CA GLY A 595 0.05 -37.00 22.05
C GLY A 595 1.28 -36.28 21.48
N LYS A 596 1.34 -35.97 20.18
CA LYS A 596 2.42 -35.16 19.60
C LYS A 596 2.32 -33.68 19.99
N ASN A 597 1.10 -33.16 20.11
CA ASN A 597 0.82 -31.93 20.86
C ASN A 597 0.46 -32.30 22.31
N LYS A 598 0.97 -31.54 23.29
CA LYS A 598 0.78 -31.73 24.74
C LYS A 598 -0.19 -30.72 25.38
N ASP A 599 -0.68 -29.74 24.61
CA ASP A 599 -1.70 -28.80 25.07
C ASP A 599 -2.96 -29.55 25.56
N ASP A 600 -3.67 -28.99 26.55
CA ASP A 600 -4.84 -29.64 27.16
C ASP A 600 -5.96 -30.00 26.18
N TRP A 601 -6.12 -29.23 25.09
CA TRP A 601 -7.12 -29.47 24.06
C TRP A 601 -6.74 -30.61 23.08
N ALA A 602 -5.46 -31.00 23.03
CA ALA A 602 -4.91 -31.88 22.00
C ALA A 602 -4.31 -33.19 22.53
N LYS A 603 -3.84 -33.21 23.79
CA LYS A 603 -3.05 -34.30 24.39
C LYS A 603 -3.65 -35.72 24.24
N ASP A 604 -4.97 -35.83 24.25
CA ASP A 604 -5.71 -37.11 24.23
C ASP A 604 -6.26 -37.49 22.85
N LEU A 605 -6.28 -36.57 21.87
CA LEU A 605 -6.86 -36.79 20.54
C LEU A 605 -6.15 -37.91 19.77
N LYS A 606 -6.88 -38.76 19.05
CA LYS A 606 -6.31 -39.79 18.17
C LYS A 606 -6.46 -39.43 16.70
N GLN A 607 -5.46 -39.79 15.89
CA GLN A 607 -5.52 -39.58 14.45
C GLN A 607 -6.75 -40.26 13.80
N MET A 608 -7.15 -41.41 14.35
CA MET A 608 -8.27 -42.23 13.88
C MET A 608 -9.66 -41.62 14.11
N ASP A 609 -9.76 -40.55 14.93
CA ASP A 609 -11.02 -39.86 15.23
C ASP A 609 -11.41 -38.82 14.15
N PHE A 610 -10.61 -38.69 13.10
CA PHE A 610 -10.77 -37.71 12.02
C PHE A 610 -10.77 -38.35 10.64
N GLU A 611 -11.47 -37.73 9.70
CA GLU A 611 -11.57 -38.14 8.30
C GLU A 611 -11.53 -36.92 7.37
N LEU A 612 -11.21 -37.14 6.10
CA LEU A 612 -11.13 -36.13 5.05
C LEU A 612 -12.39 -36.17 4.19
N LEU A 613 -12.89 -35.01 3.77
CA LEU A 613 -13.96 -34.92 2.77
C LEU A 613 -13.36 -34.84 1.37
N CYS A 614 -13.68 -35.82 0.53
CA CYS A 614 -13.24 -35.89 -0.85
C CYS A 614 -14.23 -35.16 -1.78
N GLN A 615 -13.74 -34.57 -2.87
CA GLN A 615 -14.60 -33.74 -3.75
C GLN A 615 -15.72 -34.52 -4.46
N ASN A 616 -15.57 -35.83 -4.61
CA ASN A 616 -16.59 -36.75 -5.12
C ASN A 616 -17.71 -37.06 -4.10
N GLY A 617 -17.61 -36.56 -2.86
CA GLY A 617 -18.56 -36.82 -1.77
C GLY A 617 -18.19 -37.97 -0.84
N ALA A 618 -17.10 -38.71 -1.12
CA ALA A 618 -16.58 -39.74 -0.23
C ALA A 618 -15.91 -39.16 1.03
N ARG A 619 -15.66 -40.05 2.00
CA ARG A 619 -14.84 -39.79 3.19
C ARG A 619 -13.70 -40.80 3.25
N GLU A 620 -12.51 -40.34 3.55
CA GLU A 620 -11.29 -41.16 3.61
C GLU A 620 -10.51 -40.90 4.91
N PRO A 621 -9.72 -41.85 5.41
CA PRO A 621 -8.83 -41.62 6.55
C PRO A 621 -7.75 -40.56 6.24
N VAL A 622 -7.23 -39.90 7.28
CA VAL A 622 -6.32 -38.74 7.12
C VAL A 622 -4.92 -39.06 6.60
N ASP A 623 -4.53 -40.34 6.52
CA ASP A 623 -3.30 -40.80 5.86
C ASP A 623 -3.46 -40.96 4.33
N ASN A 624 -4.69 -41.04 3.82
CA ASN A 624 -5.01 -41.18 2.39
C ASN A 624 -5.16 -39.83 1.64
N ALA A 625 -4.56 -38.75 2.19
CA ALA A 625 -4.73 -37.38 1.69
C ALA A 625 -4.30 -37.19 0.21
N GLU A 626 -3.26 -37.90 -0.26
CA GLU A 626 -2.83 -37.81 -1.67
C GLU A 626 -3.94 -38.27 -2.65
N ASN A 627 -4.87 -39.14 -2.23
CA ASN A 627 -6.06 -39.51 -3.02
C ASN A 627 -7.33 -38.72 -2.64
N CYS A 628 -7.37 -38.10 -1.45
CA CYS A 628 -8.51 -37.33 -0.95
C CYS A 628 -8.10 -35.92 -0.47
N HIS A 629 -8.03 -34.98 -1.42
CA HIS A 629 -7.74 -33.57 -1.13
C HIS A 629 -8.56 -32.63 -2.03
N LEU A 630 -8.55 -31.34 -1.70
CA LEU A 630 -9.26 -30.29 -2.43
C LEU A 630 -8.41 -29.73 -3.58
N ALA A 631 -7.14 -29.44 -3.31
CA ALA A 631 -6.15 -29.08 -4.32
C ALA A 631 -4.74 -29.26 -3.76
N ARG A 632 -3.75 -29.28 -4.65
CA ARG A 632 -2.36 -29.05 -4.27
C ARG A 632 -2.14 -27.56 -4.00
N ALA A 633 -1.38 -27.27 -2.94
CA ALA A 633 -1.04 -25.93 -2.50
C ALA A 633 0.46 -25.70 -2.69
N PRO A 634 0.90 -24.59 -3.31
CA PRO A 634 2.32 -24.24 -3.33
C PRO A 634 2.84 -24.08 -1.90
N ASN A 635 4.10 -24.45 -1.67
CA ASN A 635 4.74 -24.30 -0.36
C ASN A 635 4.76 -22.83 0.10
N HIS A 636 5.00 -22.59 1.38
CA HIS A 636 5.24 -21.22 1.83
C HIS A 636 6.61 -20.78 1.34
N ALA A 637 6.78 -19.49 1.09
CA ALA A 637 8.04 -18.95 0.61
C ALA A 637 8.38 -17.62 1.27
N VAL A 638 9.68 -17.42 1.46
CA VAL A 638 10.23 -16.12 1.78
C VAL A 638 10.08 -15.23 0.56
N VAL A 639 9.49 -14.05 0.73
CA VAL A 639 9.44 -13.01 -0.30
C VAL A 639 10.32 -11.82 0.07
N ALA A 640 10.82 -11.12 -0.95
CA ALA A 640 11.54 -9.85 -0.80
C ALA A 640 11.24 -8.93 -1.98
N ARG A 641 11.72 -7.67 -1.93
CA ARG A 641 11.83 -6.82 -3.12
C ARG A 641 12.91 -7.37 -4.07
N ASP A 642 12.81 -7.01 -5.34
CA ASP A 642 13.77 -7.37 -6.40
C ASP A 642 15.22 -6.96 -6.05
N ASP A 643 15.41 -5.76 -5.50
CA ASP A 643 16.71 -5.23 -5.03
C ASP A 643 17.35 -6.02 -3.88
N LYS A 644 16.60 -6.89 -3.20
CA LYS A 644 17.06 -7.66 -2.03
C LYS A 644 17.12 -9.17 -2.23
N VAL A 645 16.65 -9.73 -3.37
CA VAL A 645 16.56 -11.20 -3.58
C VAL A 645 17.88 -11.92 -3.30
N THR A 646 18.99 -11.50 -3.92
CA THR A 646 20.29 -12.16 -3.73
C THR A 646 20.77 -12.06 -2.28
N CYS A 647 20.65 -10.88 -1.68
CA CYS A 647 21.04 -10.60 -0.30
C CYS A 647 20.30 -11.50 0.70
N VAL A 648 18.96 -11.56 0.59
CA VAL A 648 18.10 -12.38 1.45
C VAL A 648 18.37 -13.86 1.23
N ALA A 649 18.53 -14.31 -0.02
CA ALA A 649 18.84 -15.71 -0.31
C ALA A 649 20.17 -16.15 0.32
N GLU A 650 21.26 -15.41 0.09
CA GLU A 650 22.58 -15.77 0.62
C GLU A 650 22.63 -15.76 2.15
N GLU A 651 22.02 -14.77 2.80
CA GLU A 651 22.03 -14.69 4.26
C GLU A 651 21.19 -15.82 4.88
N LEU A 652 19.98 -16.09 4.38
CA LEU A 652 19.14 -17.15 4.93
C LEU A 652 19.75 -18.55 4.76
N LEU A 653 20.49 -18.79 3.67
CA LEU A 653 21.24 -20.03 3.50
C LEU A 653 22.34 -20.19 4.56
N LYS A 654 23.03 -19.11 4.94
CA LYS A 654 24.04 -19.10 6.03
C LYS A 654 23.39 -19.23 7.42
N GLN A 655 22.22 -18.63 7.62
CA GLN A 655 21.48 -18.72 8.89
C GLN A 655 20.96 -20.14 9.12
N GLN A 656 20.33 -20.79 8.14
CA GLN A 656 19.86 -22.18 8.31
C GLN A 656 21.01 -23.20 8.40
N ALA A 657 22.21 -22.87 7.93
CA ALA A 657 23.41 -23.69 8.11
C ALA A 657 23.95 -23.66 9.55
N GLN A 658 23.47 -22.73 10.40
CA GLN A 658 23.83 -22.63 11.82
C GLN A 658 22.65 -22.95 12.76
N PHE A 659 21.42 -22.63 12.34
CA PHE A 659 20.21 -22.65 13.16
C PHE A 659 19.07 -23.50 12.55
N GLY A 660 19.36 -24.31 11.53
CA GLY A 660 18.40 -25.17 10.85
C GLY A 660 18.11 -26.49 11.57
N ARG A 661 17.51 -27.46 10.87
CA ARG A 661 17.05 -28.74 11.44
C ARG A 661 18.10 -29.62 12.10
N HIS A 662 19.37 -29.49 11.71
CA HIS A 662 20.45 -30.29 12.25
C HIS A 662 20.81 -29.89 13.70
N VAL A 663 20.34 -28.73 14.19
CA VAL A 663 20.51 -28.32 15.58
C VAL A 663 19.59 -29.14 16.48
N THR A 664 20.17 -30.06 17.24
CA THR A 664 19.43 -30.98 18.11
C THR A 664 19.06 -30.36 19.45
N ASP A 665 19.88 -29.44 19.97
CA ASP A 665 19.62 -28.72 21.23
C ASP A 665 19.24 -27.25 20.99
N CYS A 666 17.92 -27.00 20.96
CA CYS A 666 17.34 -25.66 20.86
C CYS A 666 17.27 -24.90 22.21
N SER A 667 17.95 -25.38 23.27
CA SER A 667 18.04 -24.70 24.57
C SER A 667 19.38 -24.00 24.78
N SER A 668 20.48 -24.55 24.25
CA SER A 668 21.80 -23.89 24.20
C SER A 668 22.03 -23.07 22.93
N SER A 669 21.25 -23.30 21.87
CA SER A 669 21.32 -22.58 20.59
C SER A 669 19.92 -22.22 20.05
N PHE A 670 19.87 -21.29 19.09
CA PHE A 670 18.64 -20.91 18.42
C PHE A 670 18.24 -21.91 17.31
N CYS A 671 16.94 -22.16 17.15
CA CYS A 671 16.38 -23.03 16.12
C CYS A 671 15.35 -22.28 15.27
N MET A 672 15.62 -22.08 13.98
CA MET A 672 14.76 -21.36 13.04
C MET A 672 13.40 -22.03 12.82
N PHE A 673 13.37 -23.37 12.68
CA PHE A 673 12.19 -24.14 12.29
C PHE A 673 11.49 -24.84 13.47
N LYS A 674 11.60 -24.24 14.67
CA LYS A 674 10.89 -24.65 15.89
C LYS A 674 10.34 -23.41 16.59
N SER A 675 9.22 -23.53 17.28
CA SER A 675 8.61 -22.42 18.01
C SER A 675 8.07 -22.85 19.38
N ASN A 676 7.91 -21.87 20.28
CA ASN A 676 7.37 -22.10 21.62
C ASN A 676 5.85 -22.26 21.63
N THR A 677 5.15 -21.61 20.68
CA THR A 677 3.72 -21.79 20.43
C THR A 677 3.53 -22.65 19.18
N LYS A 678 3.21 -22.07 18.01
CA LYS A 678 3.08 -22.77 16.73
C LYS A 678 3.42 -21.86 15.54
N ASP A 679 4.13 -22.41 14.55
CA ASP A 679 4.39 -21.82 13.22
C ASP A 679 4.92 -20.36 13.24
N LEU A 680 5.70 -19.96 14.25
CA LEU A 680 6.25 -18.59 14.36
C LEU A 680 7.37 -18.34 13.34
N LEU A 681 7.24 -17.29 12.51
CA LEU A 681 8.15 -16.86 11.42
C LEU A 681 8.25 -17.83 10.21
N PHE A 682 8.26 -19.13 10.50
CA PHE A 682 8.28 -20.25 9.58
C PHE A 682 7.40 -21.35 10.17
N ARG A 683 6.90 -22.28 9.35
CA ARG A 683 6.18 -23.44 9.87
C ARG A 683 7.10 -24.35 10.71
N ASP A 684 6.55 -24.94 11.77
CA ASP A 684 7.26 -25.87 12.64
C ASP A 684 7.55 -27.24 11.99
N ASP A 685 7.07 -27.46 10.76
CA ASP A 685 7.38 -28.63 9.92
C ASP A 685 8.33 -28.31 8.75
N THR A 686 8.89 -27.10 8.68
CA THR A 686 9.95 -26.79 7.71
C THR A 686 11.21 -27.62 7.99
N GLN A 687 11.73 -28.30 6.96
CA GLN A 687 12.96 -29.08 6.99
C GLN A 687 14.16 -28.21 6.63
N CYS A 688 14.01 -27.40 5.57
CA CYS A 688 14.97 -26.39 5.15
C CYS A 688 14.27 -25.30 4.32
N LEU A 689 15.00 -24.22 4.04
CA LEU A 689 14.69 -23.27 2.98
C LEU A 689 15.41 -23.68 1.69
N ALA A 690 14.64 -24.01 0.66
CA ALA A 690 15.10 -24.52 -0.62
C ALA A 690 15.09 -23.45 -1.74
N ARG A 691 15.98 -23.63 -2.72
CA ARG A 691 16.17 -22.71 -3.84
C ARG A 691 15.01 -22.79 -4.83
N VAL A 692 14.42 -21.64 -5.16
CA VAL A 692 13.37 -21.51 -6.20
C VAL A 692 13.89 -20.97 -7.54
N GLY A 693 15.18 -20.61 -7.61
CA GLY A 693 15.80 -20.00 -8.79
C GLY A 693 15.32 -18.56 -9.05
N LYS A 694 15.63 -18.02 -10.23
CA LYS A 694 15.02 -16.75 -10.69
C LYS A 694 13.58 -17.02 -11.11
N THR A 695 12.62 -16.68 -10.25
CA THR A 695 11.20 -16.98 -10.43
C THR A 695 10.32 -15.73 -10.33
N THR A 696 9.02 -15.88 -10.58
CA THR A 696 7.97 -14.88 -10.29
C THR A 696 6.90 -15.51 -9.39
N TYR A 697 6.04 -14.70 -8.78
CA TYR A 697 4.89 -15.23 -8.03
C TYR A 697 3.96 -16.08 -8.93
N GLU A 698 3.81 -15.72 -10.22
CA GLU A 698 3.02 -16.47 -11.21
C GLU A 698 3.62 -17.86 -11.50
N SER A 699 4.93 -17.96 -11.72
CA SER A 699 5.59 -19.25 -11.98
C SER A 699 5.78 -20.09 -10.71
N TYR A 700 5.97 -19.46 -9.55
CA TYR A 700 6.09 -20.16 -8.27
C TYR A 700 4.76 -20.77 -7.81
N LEU A 701 3.65 -20.02 -7.90
CA LEU A 701 2.34 -20.50 -7.48
C LEU A 701 1.69 -21.45 -8.51
N GLY A 702 2.04 -21.31 -9.80
CA GLY A 702 1.51 -22.13 -10.88
C GLY A 702 0.17 -21.63 -11.44
N ALA A 703 -0.07 -21.88 -12.73
CA ALA A 703 -1.22 -21.34 -13.46
C ALA A 703 -2.58 -21.74 -12.85
N ASP A 704 -2.71 -22.98 -12.37
CA ASP A 704 -3.94 -23.49 -11.75
C ASP A 704 -4.31 -22.71 -10.48
N TYR A 705 -3.31 -22.45 -9.63
CA TYR A 705 -3.49 -21.67 -8.40
C TYR A 705 -3.80 -20.20 -8.71
N ILE A 706 -3.05 -19.58 -9.64
CA ILE A 706 -3.30 -18.21 -10.10
C ILE A 706 -4.73 -18.07 -10.63
N THR A 707 -5.23 -19.05 -11.38
CA THR A 707 -6.60 -19.06 -11.92
C THR A 707 -7.64 -19.17 -10.81
N ALA A 708 -7.44 -20.05 -9.83
CA ALA A 708 -8.34 -20.20 -8.68
C ALA A 708 -8.44 -18.89 -7.86
N VAL A 709 -7.31 -18.26 -7.54
CA VAL A 709 -7.27 -16.99 -6.79
C VAL A 709 -7.80 -15.82 -7.63
N ALA A 710 -7.53 -15.78 -8.94
CA ALA A 710 -8.03 -14.72 -9.82
C ALA A 710 -9.57 -14.71 -9.91
N ASN A 711 -10.23 -15.87 -9.88
CA ASN A 711 -11.69 -15.95 -9.82
C ASN A 711 -12.22 -15.40 -8.49
N LEU A 712 -11.58 -15.74 -7.37
CA LEU A 712 -11.91 -15.20 -6.04
C LEU A 712 -11.55 -13.71 -5.86
N ARG A 713 -10.69 -13.12 -6.69
CA ARG A 713 -10.31 -11.70 -6.56
C ARG A 713 -11.52 -10.75 -6.62
N LYS A 714 -12.60 -11.13 -7.32
CA LYS A 714 -13.88 -10.38 -7.34
C LYS A 714 -14.58 -10.35 -5.97
N CYS A 715 -14.24 -11.27 -5.08
CA CYS A 715 -14.74 -11.42 -3.72
C CYS A 715 -13.72 -11.01 -2.65
N SER A 716 -12.49 -10.65 -3.03
CA SER A 716 -11.45 -10.29 -2.05
C SER A 716 -11.79 -8.96 -1.38
N THR A 717 -11.52 -8.90 -0.07
CA THR A 717 -11.70 -7.69 0.75
C THR A 717 -10.36 -7.05 1.14
N SER A 718 -9.24 -7.62 0.66
CA SER A 718 -7.87 -7.15 0.90
C SER A 718 -7.68 -5.70 0.47
N LYS A 719 -7.34 -4.84 1.44
CA LYS A 719 -7.11 -3.40 1.20
C LYS A 719 -5.74 -3.13 0.64
N LEU A 720 -4.76 -3.98 0.92
CA LEU A 720 -3.47 -3.93 0.25
C LEU A 720 -3.56 -4.34 -1.23
N LEU A 721 -4.35 -5.37 -1.57
CA LEU A 721 -4.53 -5.77 -2.97
C LEU A 721 -5.21 -4.66 -3.81
N GLU A 722 -6.17 -3.94 -3.22
CA GLU A 722 -6.78 -2.75 -3.81
C GLU A 722 -5.71 -1.67 -4.11
N ALA A 723 -4.86 -1.34 -3.13
CA ALA A 723 -3.75 -0.40 -3.30
C ALA A 723 -2.74 -0.85 -4.37
N CYS A 724 -2.20 -2.07 -4.27
CA CYS A 724 -1.17 -2.58 -5.18
C CYS A 724 -1.65 -2.79 -6.63
N THR A 725 -2.96 -2.67 -6.89
CA THR A 725 -3.52 -2.78 -8.26
C THR A 725 -4.23 -1.53 -8.75
N PHE A 726 -3.99 -0.38 -8.08
CA PHE A 726 -4.49 0.93 -8.46
C PHE A 726 -3.74 1.55 -9.66
N HIS A 727 -2.43 1.32 -9.78
CA HIS A 727 -1.66 1.86 -10.90
C HIS A 727 -1.89 1.06 -12.19
N SER A 728 -2.21 1.77 -13.27
CA SER A 728 -2.73 1.23 -14.53
C SER A 728 -1.70 0.48 -15.37
N ALA A 729 -0.41 0.78 -15.19
CA ALA A 729 0.69 0.04 -15.78
C ALA A 729 1.36 -0.85 -14.72
N LYS A 730 1.58 -2.13 -15.04
CA LYS A 730 2.67 -2.88 -14.38
C LYS A 730 3.94 -2.06 -14.58
N ASN A 731 4.71 -1.81 -13.53
CA ASN A 731 6.07 -1.30 -13.65
C ASN A 731 6.77 -2.12 -14.75
N PRO A 732 7.15 -1.54 -15.89
CA PRO A 732 8.05 -2.21 -16.81
C PRO A 732 9.28 -2.52 -15.97
N ARG A 733 9.73 -3.77 -15.97
CA ARG A 733 11.04 -4.07 -15.40
C ARG A 733 12.01 -3.15 -16.11
N VAL A 734 12.66 -2.25 -15.37
CA VAL A 734 13.90 -1.65 -15.85
C VAL A 734 14.82 -2.85 -15.98
N GLU A 735 15.01 -3.34 -17.20
CA GLU A 735 16.08 -4.26 -17.49
C GLU A 735 17.36 -3.53 -17.13
N THR A 736 17.90 -3.87 -15.96
CA THR A 736 19.28 -3.57 -15.61
C THR A 736 20.13 -4.40 -16.55
N THR A 737 20.33 -3.89 -17.76
CA THR A 737 21.45 -4.30 -18.60
C THR A 737 22.71 -4.13 -17.78
N THR A 738 23.42 -5.25 -17.62
CA THR A 738 24.71 -5.39 -16.93
C THR A 738 25.75 -4.40 -17.42
#